data_AF-A0AAD6VV85-F1
#
_entry.id   AF-A0AAD6VV85-F1
#
_cell.length_a   1.000
_cell.length_b   1.000
_cell.length_c   1.000
_cell.angle_alpha   90.00
_cell.angle_beta   90.00
_cell.angle_gamma   90.00
#
_symmetry.space_group_name_H-M   'P 1'
#
loop_
_entity.id
_entity.type
_entity.pdbx_description
1 polymer ?
#
loop_
_entity_poly.entity_id
_entity_poly.type
_entity_poly.pdbx_seq_one_letter_code
_entity_poly.pdbx_strand_id
1 'polypeptide(L)'
;MGTNSAYKLCSLVFWVVFLGCSELIQCSVTYDRKAIMINGQRRILFSGSIHYPRSTPDMWEDLIQKAKDGGIDVIETYVFWNVHEPTPGNYHFEGRYDIVRFMKTIQRAGLYAHLRIGPYVCAEWNFGGFPVWLKYVPGISFRTDNEPFKRAMQGFTEKIVGLMKAENLFESQGGPIILSQIENEYGVQSKLFGAAGYNYMTWAANMAIKTGTGVPWVMCKEDDAPDPVINTCNGFYCDSFAPNKPYKPTIWTEAWSGWFSEFGGTIHQRPVQDLAFAVAKFIQKGGSFINYYMFHGGTNFGRSAGGPFITTSYDYDAPIDEYGLIRQPKYGHLKELHRSIKMCERALISVDPIVTQLGTYQQVHVYSTESGDCAAFLANYDTKSAARVLFNNMHYNLPPWSISILPDCRNVVFNTAKVGVQTSQMEMLPTNGIFSWESYNEDISSLDDSSTFTTAGLLEQINVTRDASDYLWYMTSVDIGSSESFLHGGKLPTLIVQSTGHAVHIFINGQLSGSAFGTRENRRFTYTGKVNLRPGTNRIALLSVAVGLPNVGGHYESWNTGILGPVALHGLDQGKWDLSWQKWTYQVGLKGEAMNLLSPDSVTSVEWMQSSLAAQRPQPLTWHKAYFNAPEGDEPLALDMEGMGKGQIWINGQSVGRYWTAYASGNCNGCSYAGTFRPTKCQLGCGQPTQKWYHVPRSWLKPTNNLLVVFEELGGDPSRISLVKRSLASVCAEVSEFHPTIKNWQIESYGRAEEFHSPKVHLRCSVGQSITSIKFASFGTPLGTCGSYQQGACHASTSYAILEKKCIGKQRCAVTISNSNFGQDPCPNVMKKLSVEAALQFEAYGEFQAPVLLLFKWMREHWEKRSVSSGVIYLVFVLSGEKSNPRYVFMLGADPSMTIDATLYFVSSRFHVSIVQCPLAHLPWGKPWASFEDSGCSKLSQSKAKKWQVQPCSPQTRSKLRLEMLAISPEANGFAIPIT
;
A
#
# COMPACT_ATOMS: atom_id res chain seq x y z
N MET A 1 -57.54 -36.73 -34.65
CA MET A 1 -56.11 -37.08 -34.40
C MET A 1 -55.26 -35.99 -35.03
N GLY A 2 -54.67 -35.08 -34.26
CA GLY A 2 -53.90 -33.99 -34.87
C GLY A 2 -53.57 -32.78 -34.01
N THR A 3 -53.31 -32.95 -32.71
CA THR A 3 -52.85 -31.83 -31.85
C THR A 3 -51.75 -32.20 -30.86
N ASN A 4 -51.32 -33.48 -30.80
CA ASN A 4 -50.33 -33.95 -29.83
C ASN A 4 -48.88 -34.02 -30.37
N SER A 5 -48.66 -33.73 -31.65
CA SER A 5 -47.32 -33.83 -32.27
C SER A 5 -46.51 -32.53 -32.16
N ALA A 6 -47.15 -31.36 -32.19
CA ALA A 6 -46.46 -30.07 -32.15
C ALA A 6 -45.90 -29.74 -30.75
N TYR A 7 -46.64 -30.08 -29.68
CA TYR A 7 -46.17 -29.88 -28.31
C TYR A 7 -44.96 -30.77 -27.97
N LYS A 8 -44.95 -32.02 -28.43
CA LYS A 8 -43.80 -32.92 -28.24
C LYS A 8 -42.55 -32.44 -29.00
N LEU A 9 -42.72 -31.89 -30.20
CA LEU A 9 -41.60 -31.37 -30.99
C LEU A 9 -41.03 -30.08 -30.39
N CYS A 10 -41.89 -29.16 -29.92
CA CYS A 10 -41.44 -27.94 -29.23
C CYS A 10 -40.75 -28.24 -27.90
N SER A 11 -41.24 -29.21 -27.11
CA SER A 11 -40.56 -29.63 -25.87
C SER A 11 -39.22 -30.32 -26.16
N LEU A 12 -39.11 -31.12 -27.22
CA LEU A 12 -37.83 -31.75 -27.60
C LEU A 12 -36.81 -30.70 -28.07
N VAL A 13 -37.23 -29.70 -28.86
CA VAL A 13 -36.35 -28.60 -29.29
C VAL A 13 -35.93 -27.73 -28.12
N PHE A 14 -36.83 -27.47 -27.15
CA PHE A 14 -36.47 -26.72 -25.93
C PHE A 14 -35.47 -27.49 -25.07
N TRP A 15 -35.61 -28.82 -24.96
CA TRP A 15 -34.64 -29.67 -24.24
C TRP A 15 -33.31 -29.81 -24.98
N VAL A 16 -33.31 -29.89 -26.32
CA VAL A 16 -32.07 -29.95 -27.13
C VAL A 16 -31.37 -28.59 -27.17
N VAL A 17 -32.09 -27.47 -27.08
CA VAL A 17 -31.49 -26.13 -26.91
C VAL A 17 -30.98 -25.93 -25.48
N PHE A 18 -31.66 -26.44 -24.46
CA PHE A 18 -31.16 -26.41 -23.08
C PHE A 18 -29.94 -27.33 -22.86
N LEU A 19 -29.89 -28.49 -23.53
CA LEU A 19 -28.74 -29.41 -23.53
C LEU A 19 -27.63 -28.99 -24.51
N GLY A 20 -27.96 -28.20 -25.53
CA GLY A 20 -27.00 -27.61 -26.49
C GLY A 20 -26.38 -26.30 -26.00
N CYS A 21 -26.99 -25.64 -25.00
CA CYS A 21 -26.47 -24.45 -24.32
C CYS A 21 -25.87 -24.74 -22.94
N SER A 22 -25.71 -26.00 -22.55
CA SER A 22 -24.74 -26.37 -21.53
C SER A 22 -23.38 -26.47 -22.19
N GLU A 23 -22.76 -25.34 -22.53
CA GLU A 23 -21.29 -25.32 -22.51
C GLU A 23 -20.92 -25.74 -21.09
N LEU A 24 -20.33 -26.93 -20.96
CA LEU A 24 -19.65 -27.33 -19.73
C LEU A 24 -18.67 -26.20 -19.43
N ILE A 25 -18.96 -25.35 -18.44
CA ILE A 25 -18.02 -24.34 -17.96
C ILE A 25 -16.85 -25.12 -17.39
N GLN A 26 -15.85 -25.36 -18.23
CA GLN A 26 -14.66 -26.09 -17.87
C GLN A 26 -13.72 -25.10 -17.18
N CYS A 27 -13.93 -24.91 -15.87
CA CYS A 27 -13.03 -24.19 -14.97
C CYS A 27 -11.63 -24.80 -15.05
N SER A 28 -10.78 -24.21 -15.88
CA SER A 28 -9.45 -24.73 -16.19
C SER A 28 -8.46 -23.61 -16.44
N VAL A 29 -7.30 -23.73 -15.79
CA VAL A 29 -6.12 -22.91 -16.08
C VAL A 29 -5.03 -23.77 -16.67
N THR A 30 -4.64 -23.46 -17.90
CA THR A 30 -3.55 -24.11 -18.62
C THR A 30 -2.63 -23.05 -19.21
N TYR A 31 -1.65 -23.45 -20.02
CA TYR A 31 -0.76 -22.51 -20.69
C TYR A 31 -0.24 -23.10 -21.99
N ASP A 32 0.24 -22.22 -22.87
CA ASP A 32 1.06 -22.58 -24.02
C ASP A 32 2.20 -21.58 -24.19
N ARG A 33 2.91 -21.66 -25.33
CA ARG A 33 4.03 -20.75 -25.66
C ARG A 33 3.66 -19.27 -25.55
N LYS A 34 2.40 -18.91 -25.79
CA LYS A 34 1.95 -17.51 -25.85
C LYS A 34 1.56 -16.99 -24.48
N ALA A 35 0.70 -17.69 -23.78
CA ALA A 35 0.08 -17.15 -22.57
C ALA A 35 -0.46 -18.23 -21.63
N ILE A 36 -0.78 -17.79 -20.41
CA ILE A 36 -1.74 -18.49 -19.57
C ILE A 36 -3.10 -18.47 -20.27
N MET A 37 -3.78 -19.61 -20.26
CA MET A 37 -5.13 -19.79 -20.77
C MET A 37 -6.08 -20.04 -19.61
N ILE A 38 -7.10 -19.19 -19.48
CA ILE A 38 -8.14 -19.31 -18.45
C ILE A 38 -9.43 -19.64 -19.19
N ASN A 39 -10.03 -20.78 -18.90
CA ASN A 39 -11.26 -21.25 -19.54
C ASN A 39 -11.17 -21.26 -21.07
N GLY A 40 -10.04 -21.80 -21.57
CA GLY A 40 -9.73 -21.92 -23.00
C GLY A 40 -9.29 -20.62 -23.70
N GLN A 41 -9.24 -19.48 -22.99
CA GLN A 41 -8.88 -18.19 -23.58
C GLN A 41 -7.49 -17.74 -23.14
N ARG A 42 -6.59 -17.51 -24.10
CA ARG A 42 -5.30 -16.82 -23.86
C ARG A 42 -5.55 -15.39 -23.39
N ARG A 43 -4.80 -14.93 -22.39
CA ARG A 43 -4.94 -13.58 -21.84
C ARG A 43 -3.56 -12.93 -21.65
N ILE A 44 -3.48 -11.62 -21.88
CA ILE A 44 -2.38 -10.80 -21.38
C ILE A 44 -2.78 -10.31 -19.99
N LEU A 45 -2.09 -10.76 -18.95
CA LEU A 45 -2.49 -10.53 -17.56
C LEU A 45 -1.62 -9.46 -16.90
N PHE A 46 -2.26 -8.40 -16.39
CA PHE A 46 -1.62 -7.45 -15.48
C PHE A 46 -1.90 -7.87 -14.04
N SER A 47 -0.84 -8.02 -13.27
CA SER A 47 -0.86 -8.41 -11.87
C SER A 47 -0.27 -7.32 -10.99
N GLY A 48 -0.70 -7.25 -9.74
CA GLY A 48 -0.15 -6.33 -8.75
C GLY A 48 0.01 -6.98 -7.39
N SER A 49 1.20 -6.83 -6.79
CA SER A 49 1.47 -7.37 -5.47
C SER A 49 0.81 -6.52 -4.39
N ILE A 50 0.01 -7.17 -3.53
CA ILE A 50 -0.59 -6.61 -2.32
C ILE A 50 -0.43 -7.66 -1.21
N HIS A 51 0.48 -7.43 -0.26
CA HIS A 51 0.70 -8.37 0.84
C HIS A 51 -0.32 -8.14 1.94
N TYR A 52 -1.20 -9.12 2.17
CA TYR A 52 -2.29 -9.00 3.15
C TYR A 52 -1.85 -8.57 4.55
N PRO A 53 -0.69 -9.00 5.11
CA PRO A 53 -0.29 -8.57 6.45
C PRO A 53 0.31 -7.17 6.52
N ARG A 54 0.60 -6.54 5.37
CA ARG A 54 1.15 -5.17 5.29
C ARG A 54 0.06 -4.09 5.23
N SER A 55 -1.20 -4.48 5.33
CA SER A 55 -2.38 -3.61 5.42
C SER A 55 -3.40 -4.25 6.36
N THR A 56 -4.44 -3.51 6.77
CA THR A 56 -5.49 -4.08 7.64
C THR A 56 -6.63 -4.67 6.81
N PRO A 57 -7.43 -5.61 7.39
CA PRO A 57 -8.60 -6.15 6.73
C PRO A 57 -9.61 -5.11 6.21
N ASP A 58 -9.70 -3.96 6.87
CA ASP A 58 -10.57 -2.84 6.48
C ASP A 58 -10.05 -2.09 5.25
N MET A 59 -8.73 -2.14 4.99
CA MET A 59 -8.13 -1.53 3.81
C MET A 59 -8.24 -2.43 2.56
N TRP A 60 -8.29 -3.76 2.72
CA TRP A 60 -8.15 -4.69 1.61
C TRP A 60 -9.15 -4.48 0.47
N GLU A 61 -10.43 -4.23 0.79
CA GLU A 61 -11.46 -4.04 -0.23
C GLU A 61 -11.17 -2.79 -1.09
N ASP A 62 -10.82 -1.68 -0.46
CA ASP A 62 -10.48 -0.43 -1.14
C ASP A 62 -9.16 -0.57 -1.95
N LEU A 63 -8.14 -1.22 -1.39
CA LEU A 63 -6.88 -1.49 -2.09
C LEU A 63 -7.09 -2.35 -3.35
N ILE A 64 -7.88 -3.43 -3.23
CA ILE A 64 -8.20 -4.36 -4.33
C ILE A 64 -9.07 -3.64 -5.37
N GLN A 65 -10.04 -2.83 -4.95
CA GLN A 65 -10.86 -2.04 -5.87
C GLN A 65 -10.02 -1.01 -6.63
N LYS A 66 -9.07 -0.34 -5.96
CA LYS A 66 -8.12 0.56 -6.62
C LYS A 66 -7.23 -0.19 -7.61
N ALA A 67 -6.79 -1.40 -7.31
CA ALA A 67 -6.06 -2.24 -8.26
C ALA A 67 -6.91 -2.60 -9.48
N LYS A 68 -8.15 -3.06 -9.29
CA LYS A 68 -9.11 -3.32 -10.38
C LYS A 68 -9.33 -2.08 -11.24
N ASP A 69 -9.59 -0.94 -10.63
CA ASP A 69 -9.76 0.34 -11.32
C ASP A 69 -8.49 0.77 -12.05
N GLY A 70 -7.32 0.31 -11.59
CA GLY A 70 -6.02 0.52 -12.20
C GLY A 70 -5.79 -0.34 -13.45
N GLY A 71 -6.67 -1.29 -13.74
CA GLY A 71 -6.54 -2.23 -14.86
C GLY A 71 -5.75 -3.50 -14.50
N ILE A 72 -5.63 -3.81 -13.22
CA ILE A 72 -5.08 -5.08 -12.74
C ILE A 72 -6.13 -6.19 -12.91
N ASP A 73 -5.71 -7.32 -13.47
CA ASP A 73 -6.50 -8.54 -13.62
C ASP A 73 -6.26 -9.55 -12.47
N VAL A 74 -5.06 -9.51 -11.87
CA VAL A 74 -4.59 -10.50 -10.88
C VAL A 74 -3.97 -9.81 -9.66
N ILE A 75 -4.32 -10.24 -8.44
CA ILE A 75 -3.61 -9.82 -7.23
C ILE A 75 -2.60 -10.90 -6.85
N GLU A 76 -1.33 -10.50 -6.69
CA GLU A 76 -0.28 -11.39 -6.24
C GLU A 76 -0.02 -11.18 -4.74
N THR A 77 0.20 -12.26 -4.00
CA THR A 77 0.69 -12.18 -2.62
C THR A 77 1.54 -13.38 -2.25
N TYR A 78 2.57 -13.13 -1.44
CA TYR A 78 3.26 -14.17 -0.69
C TYR A 78 2.42 -14.75 0.44
N VAL A 79 2.80 -15.92 0.95
CA VAL A 79 2.32 -16.50 2.21
C VAL A 79 3.43 -16.44 3.27
N PHE A 80 3.13 -15.86 4.44
CA PHE A 80 4.17 -15.56 5.45
C PHE A 80 4.14 -16.61 6.55
N TRP A 81 4.94 -17.67 6.42
CA TRP A 81 4.90 -18.83 7.33
C TRP A 81 5.16 -18.45 8.79
N ASN A 82 6.15 -17.61 9.08
CA ASN A 82 6.53 -17.20 10.43
C ASN A 82 5.38 -16.64 11.28
N VAL A 83 4.43 -15.92 10.67
CA VAL A 83 3.25 -15.37 11.37
C VAL A 83 2.06 -16.32 11.36
N HIS A 84 2.02 -17.26 10.41
CA HIS A 84 1.00 -18.29 10.37
C HIS A 84 1.29 -19.47 11.28
N GLU A 85 2.54 -19.74 11.63
CA GLU A 85 2.93 -20.81 12.55
C GLU A 85 3.97 -20.29 13.55
N PRO A 86 3.59 -19.37 14.45
CA PRO A 86 4.52 -18.76 15.42
C PRO A 86 5.21 -19.78 16.32
N THR A 87 4.53 -20.89 16.62
CA THR A 87 5.09 -22.08 17.28
C THR A 87 4.70 -23.34 16.51
N PRO A 88 5.52 -24.41 16.55
CA PRO A 88 5.27 -25.62 15.77
C PRO A 88 3.86 -26.18 16.00
N GLY A 89 3.11 -26.42 14.93
CA GLY A 89 1.76 -26.99 14.93
C GLY A 89 0.63 -26.02 15.32
N ASN A 90 0.93 -24.79 15.74
CA ASN A 90 -0.07 -23.81 16.17
C ASN A 90 -0.27 -22.75 15.09
N TYR A 91 -1.35 -22.91 14.32
CA TYR A 91 -1.62 -22.04 13.19
C TYR A 91 -2.45 -20.80 13.55
N HIS A 92 -2.12 -19.66 12.95
CA HIS A 92 -2.83 -18.40 13.13
C HIS A 92 -3.23 -17.78 11.78
N PHE A 93 -4.54 -17.63 11.56
CA PHE A 93 -5.14 -17.07 10.33
C PHE A 93 -6.19 -16.00 10.64
N GLU A 94 -6.03 -15.24 11.73
CA GLU A 94 -6.98 -14.20 12.14
C GLU A 94 -6.48 -12.78 11.82
N GLY A 95 -7.40 -11.81 11.86
CA GLY A 95 -7.10 -10.41 11.65
C GLY A 95 -6.42 -10.15 10.31
N ARG A 96 -5.29 -9.40 10.32
CA ARG A 96 -4.52 -9.13 9.10
C ARG A 96 -3.78 -10.35 8.53
N TYR A 97 -3.82 -11.49 9.22
CA TYR A 97 -3.27 -12.77 8.76
C TYR A 97 -4.37 -13.70 8.21
N ASP A 98 -5.61 -13.23 8.07
CA ASP A 98 -6.68 -14.00 7.44
C ASP A 98 -6.56 -14.01 5.90
N ILE A 99 -5.71 -14.90 5.41
CA ILE A 99 -5.46 -15.08 3.98
C ILE A 99 -6.70 -15.57 3.22
N VAL A 100 -7.57 -16.36 3.87
CA VAL A 100 -8.81 -16.85 3.24
C VAL A 100 -9.75 -15.68 2.98
N ARG A 101 -9.95 -14.80 3.96
CA ARG A 101 -10.73 -13.56 3.78
C ARG A 101 -10.11 -12.67 2.71
N PHE A 102 -8.79 -12.56 2.65
CA PHE A 102 -8.12 -11.79 1.60
C PHE A 102 -8.41 -12.36 0.20
N MET A 103 -8.25 -13.68 0.01
CA MET A 103 -8.57 -14.36 -1.27
C MET A 103 -10.05 -14.22 -1.66
N LYS A 104 -10.96 -14.38 -0.71
CA LYS A 104 -12.40 -14.14 -0.94
C LYS A 104 -12.69 -12.69 -1.32
N THR A 105 -11.92 -11.73 -0.81
CA THR A 105 -12.06 -10.32 -1.17
C THR A 105 -11.61 -10.07 -2.61
N ILE A 106 -10.51 -10.70 -3.05
CA ILE A 106 -10.07 -10.70 -4.45
C ILE A 106 -11.17 -11.29 -5.36
N GLN A 107 -11.74 -12.44 -4.98
CA GLN A 107 -12.82 -13.09 -5.72
C GLN A 107 -14.08 -12.22 -5.82
N ARG A 108 -14.51 -11.58 -4.72
CA ARG A 108 -15.67 -10.66 -4.73
C ARG A 108 -15.44 -9.46 -5.63
N ALA A 109 -14.21 -8.96 -5.71
CA ALA A 109 -13.85 -7.91 -6.67
C ALA A 109 -13.84 -8.40 -8.13
N GLY A 110 -13.92 -9.70 -8.38
CA GLY A 110 -13.86 -10.29 -9.72
C GLY A 110 -12.47 -10.23 -10.35
N LEU A 111 -11.43 -10.26 -9.51
CA LEU A 111 -10.04 -10.40 -9.93
C LEU A 111 -9.57 -11.84 -9.70
N TYR A 112 -8.50 -12.24 -10.39
CA TYR A 112 -7.79 -13.47 -10.11
C TYR A 112 -6.72 -13.28 -9.03
N ALA A 113 -6.15 -14.37 -8.55
CA ALA A 113 -5.05 -14.39 -7.59
C ALA A 113 -3.85 -15.21 -8.10
N HIS A 114 -2.65 -14.71 -7.82
CA HIS A 114 -1.40 -15.47 -7.89
C HIS A 114 -0.88 -15.68 -6.48
N LEU A 115 -0.95 -16.92 -5.99
CA LEU A 115 -0.59 -17.26 -4.61
C LEU A 115 0.84 -17.78 -4.52
N ARG A 116 1.77 -16.94 -4.04
CA ARG A 116 3.18 -17.30 -3.90
C ARG A 116 3.42 -17.93 -2.54
N ILE A 117 3.26 -19.24 -2.45
CA ILE A 117 3.27 -19.97 -1.18
C ILE A 117 4.67 -19.97 -0.54
N GLY A 118 5.74 -20.01 -1.34
CA GLY A 118 7.11 -20.06 -0.85
C GLY A 118 7.50 -21.48 -0.42
N PRO A 119 7.81 -21.75 0.86
CA PRO A 119 7.55 -20.89 2.02
C PRO A 119 8.71 -19.96 2.39
N TYR A 120 9.87 -20.12 1.74
CA TYR A 120 10.80 -19.01 1.62
C TYR A 120 10.22 -17.96 0.67
N VAL A 121 10.10 -16.72 1.12
CA VAL A 121 9.49 -15.63 0.33
C VAL A 121 10.43 -14.46 0.11
N CYS A 122 11.58 -14.40 0.79
CA CYS A 122 12.42 -13.21 0.86
C CYS A 122 11.62 -11.98 1.35
N ALA A 123 10.97 -11.26 0.44
CA ALA A 123 9.95 -10.23 0.63
C ALA A 123 10.37 -9.04 1.50
N GLU A 124 11.68 -8.87 1.74
CA GLU A 124 12.21 -8.03 2.81
C GLU A 124 11.58 -8.33 4.18
N TRP A 125 11.17 -9.57 4.38
CA TRP A 125 10.39 -10.02 5.51
C TRP A 125 11.27 -10.79 6.50
N ASN A 126 10.94 -10.72 7.79
CA ASN A 126 11.70 -11.27 8.89
C ASN A 126 12.01 -12.73 8.63
N PHE A 127 13.30 -13.06 8.67
CA PHE A 127 13.81 -14.41 8.44
C PHE A 127 13.44 -15.04 7.07
N GLY A 128 13.10 -14.20 6.08
CA GLY A 128 12.67 -14.63 4.75
C GLY A 128 11.32 -15.35 4.74
N GLY A 129 10.51 -15.18 5.79
CA GLY A 129 9.24 -15.86 5.99
C GLY A 129 9.33 -17.13 6.84
N PHE A 130 10.52 -17.66 7.14
CA PHE A 130 10.62 -18.84 7.98
C PHE A 130 10.32 -18.55 9.46
N PRO A 131 9.60 -19.44 10.15
CA PRO A 131 9.51 -19.38 11.61
C PRO A 131 10.90 -19.61 12.24
N VAL A 132 11.22 -18.85 13.28
CA VAL A 132 12.54 -18.94 13.93
C VAL A 132 12.75 -20.28 14.63
N TRP A 133 11.68 -20.91 15.13
CA TRP A 133 11.76 -22.26 15.71
C TRP A 133 12.28 -23.30 14.72
N LEU A 134 12.09 -23.09 13.42
CA LEU A 134 12.52 -24.04 12.38
C LEU A 134 14.03 -24.24 12.41
N LYS A 135 14.81 -23.18 12.70
CA LYS A 135 16.28 -23.24 12.82
C LYS A 135 16.76 -24.26 13.87
N TYR A 136 15.93 -24.58 14.85
CA TYR A 136 16.30 -25.41 16.00
C TYR A 136 15.75 -26.84 15.90
N VAL A 137 15.16 -27.21 14.76
CA VAL A 137 14.84 -28.60 14.46
C VAL A 137 16.15 -29.40 14.31
N PRO A 138 16.32 -30.54 15.00
CA PRO A 138 17.55 -31.32 14.93
C PRO A 138 17.95 -31.70 13.50
N GLY A 139 19.21 -31.42 13.15
CA GLY A 139 19.77 -31.75 11.83
C GLY A 139 19.24 -30.91 10.68
N ILE A 140 18.56 -29.78 10.94
CA ILE A 140 18.00 -28.94 9.88
C ILE A 140 19.07 -28.15 9.13
N SER A 141 18.86 -27.98 7.83
CA SER A 141 19.59 -27.03 6.99
C SER A 141 18.60 -26.46 5.99
N PHE A 142 18.55 -25.14 5.86
CA PHE A 142 17.48 -24.50 5.10
C PHE A 142 17.75 -24.60 3.61
N ARG A 143 16.66 -24.75 2.84
CA ARG A 143 16.63 -24.63 1.38
C ARG A 143 17.71 -25.49 0.70
N THR A 144 17.82 -26.75 1.12
CA THR A 144 18.71 -27.73 0.53
C THR A 144 18.10 -29.13 0.67
N ASP A 145 18.75 -30.15 0.13
CA ASP A 145 18.27 -31.54 0.16
C ASP A 145 18.43 -32.14 1.57
N ASN A 146 17.59 -31.66 2.50
CA ASN A 146 17.63 -31.95 3.92
C ASN A 146 16.26 -32.45 4.39
N GLU A 147 16.18 -33.70 4.85
CA GLU A 147 14.90 -34.33 5.22
C GLU A 147 14.09 -33.58 6.30
N PRO A 148 14.69 -33.07 7.40
CA PRO A 148 13.97 -32.22 8.35
C PRO A 148 13.33 -31.00 7.68
N PHE A 149 14.08 -30.27 6.85
CA PHE A 149 13.58 -29.09 6.15
C PHE A 149 12.49 -29.43 5.13
N LYS A 150 12.71 -30.47 4.31
CA LYS A 150 11.75 -30.94 3.30
C LYS A 150 10.40 -31.31 3.94
N ARG A 151 10.42 -32.05 5.05
CA ARG A 151 9.20 -32.41 5.79
C ARG A 151 8.46 -31.18 6.32
N ALA A 152 9.18 -30.22 6.92
CA ALA A 152 8.57 -29.00 7.44
C ALA A 152 7.96 -28.13 6.32
N MET A 153 8.70 -27.92 5.24
CA MET A 153 8.24 -27.18 4.05
C MET A 153 7.02 -27.84 3.40
N GLN A 154 7.05 -29.18 3.25
CA GLN A 154 5.93 -29.93 2.71
C GLN A 154 4.69 -29.78 3.59
N GLY A 155 4.82 -29.95 4.91
CA GLY A 155 3.70 -29.82 5.85
C GLY A 155 3.03 -28.44 5.77
N PHE A 156 3.81 -27.36 5.74
CA PHE A 156 3.24 -26.02 5.58
C PHE A 156 2.61 -25.79 4.20
N THR A 157 3.25 -26.27 3.14
CA THR A 157 2.72 -26.14 1.77
C THR A 157 1.38 -26.88 1.63
N GLU A 158 1.31 -28.12 2.11
CA GLU A 158 0.09 -28.93 2.12
C GLU A 158 -1.00 -28.30 3.00
N LYS A 159 -0.63 -27.70 4.14
CA LYS A 159 -1.58 -26.95 4.99
C LYS A 159 -2.23 -25.79 4.23
N ILE A 160 -1.43 -24.96 3.55
CA ILE A 160 -1.94 -23.82 2.79
C ILE A 160 -2.77 -24.28 1.59
N VAL A 161 -2.29 -25.24 0.80
CA VAL A 161 -3.04 -25.78 -0.33
C VAL A 161 -4.36 -26.42 0.14
N GLY A 162 -4.32 -27.20 1.22
CA GLY A 162 -5.51 -27.80 1.82
C GLY A 162 -6.52 -26.75 2.29
N LEU A 163 -6.07 -25.67 2.91
CA LEU A 163 -6.91 -24.55 3.32
C LEU A 163 -7.58 -23.88 2.11
N MET A 164 -6.82 -23.59 1.04
CA MET A 164 -7.37 -23.00 -0.18
C MET A 164 -8.38 -23.94 -0.88
N LYS A 165 -8.10 -25.25 -0.89
CA LYS A 165 -9.00 -26.25 -1.47
C LYS A 165 -10.31 -26.39 -0.72
N ALA A 166 -10.25 -26.42 0.62
CA ALA A 166 -11.43 -26.51 1.47
C ALA A 166 -12.40 -25.34 1.25
N GLU A 167 -11.87 -24.18 0.86
CA GLU A 167 -12.62 -22.97 0.57
C GLU A 167 -12.92 -22.77 -0.93
N ASN A 168 -12.61 -23.75 -1.77
CA ASN A 168 -12.76 -23.70 -3.24
C ASN A 168 -12.10 -22.48 -3.89
N LEU A 169 -10.90 -22.11 -3.43
CA LEU A 169 -10.22 -20.88 -3.86
C LEU A 169 -9.32 -21.06 -5.10
N PHE A 170 -9.05 -22.28 -5.54
CA PHE A 170 -8.40 -22.51 -6.85
C PHE A 170 -9.40 -22.33 -7.99
N GLU A 171 -8.96 -21.76 -9.12
CA GLU A 171 -9.83 -21.52 -10.29
C GLU A 171 -10.43 -22.82 -10.82
N SER A 172 -9.70 -23.94 -10.74
CA SER A 172 -10.21 -25.29 -11.01
C SER A 172 -11.44 -25.70 -10.17
N GLN A 173 -11.71 -24.98 -9.07
CA GLN A 173 -12.87 -25.13 -8.18
C GLN A 173 -13.84 -23.93 -8.24
N GLY A 174 -13.62 -22.98 -9.15
CA GLY A 174 -14.38 -21.73 -9.27
C GLY A 174 -13.85 -20.57 -8.43
N GLY A 175 -12.68 -20.73 -7.81
CA GLY A 175 -12.01 -19.71 -7.02
C GLY A 175 -11.16 -18.71 -7.83
N PRO A 176 -10.54 -17.71 -7.17
CA PRO A 176 -9.74 -16.72 -7.88
C PRO A 176 -8.32 -17.19 -8.23
N ILE A 177 -7.76 -18.21 -7.57
CA ILE A 177 -6.32 -18.55 -7.69
C ILE A 177 -6.05 -19.25 -9.02
N ILE A 178 -5.33 -18.58 -9.93
CA ILE A 178 -4.96 -19.08 -11.26
C ILE A 178 -3.50 -19.54 -11.37
N LEU A 179 -2.67 -19.18 -10.39
CA LEU A 179 -1.24 -19.45 -10.42
C LEU A 179 -0.75 -19.65 -8.98
N SER A 180 0.19 -20.56 -8.78
CA SER A 180 0.87 -20.75 -7.49
C SER A 180 2.38 -20.77 -7.66
N GLN A 181 3.12 -20.26 -6.67
CA GLN A 181 4.59 -20.34 -6.68
C GLN A 181 5.10 -21.18 -5.51
N ILE A 182 6.05 -22.08 -5.81
CA ILE A 182 6.85 -22.81 -4.82
C ILE A 182 8.29 -22.28 -4.84
N GLU A 183 8.91 -22.17 -3.67
CA GLU A 183 10.19 -21.48 -3.45
C GLU A 183 10.17 -20.01 -3.91
N ASN A 184 11.31 -19.32 -3.79
CA ASN A 184 11.50 -17.96 -4.27
C ASN A 184 12.97 -17.67 -4.60
N GLU A 185 13.26 -17.33 -5.85
CA GLU A 185 14.60 -16.93 -6.34
C GLU A 185 15.73 -17.87 -5.89
N TYR A 186 15.57 -19.18 -6.11
CA TYR A 186 16.52 -20.17 -5.63
C TYR A 186 17.67 -20.46 -6.59
N GLY A 187 17.57 -20.13 -7.88
CA GLY A 187 18.53 -20.58 -8.89
C GLY A 187 20.00 -20.22 -8.62
N VAL A 188 20.27 -19.13 -7.90
CA VAL A 188 21.64 -18.81 -7.44
C VAL A 188 22.10 -19.79 -6.36
N GLN A 189 21.25 -20.10 -5.38
CA GLN A 189 21.50 -21.08 -4.32
C GLN A 189 21.60 -22.50 -4.88
N SER A 190 20.79 -22.86 -5.87
CA SER A 190 20.89 -24.14 -6.59
C SER A 190 22.31 -24.36 -7.11
N LYS A 191 22.87 -23.36 -7.80
CA LYS A 191 24.25 -23.39 -8.32
C LYS A 191 25.29 -23.46 -7.20
N LEU A 192 25.08 -22.78 -6.07
CA LEU A 192 25.99 -22.80 -4.93
C LEU A 192 26.01 -24.16 -4.21
N PHE A 193 24.87 -24.84 -4.10
CA PHE A 193 24.75 -26.14 -3.44
C PHE A 193 24.96 -27.33 -4.37
N GLY A 194 25.12 -27.09 -5.67
CA GLY A 194 25.38 -28.13 -6.67
C GLY A 194 24.28 -29.19 -6.69
N ALA A 195 24.65 -30.47 -6.60
CA ALA A 195 23.71 -31.58 -6.67
C ALA A 195 22.63 -31.53 -5.58
N ALA A 196 22.95 -31.09 -4.36
CA ALA A 196 21.97 -30.97 -3.29
C ALA A 196 20.93 -29.87 -3.60
N GLY A 197 21.35 -28.76 -4.20
CA GLY A 197 20.44 -27.71 -4.65
C GLY A 197 19.50 -28.20 -5.75
N TYR A 198 20.06 -28.86 -6.77
CA TYR A 198 19.29 -29.42 -7.87
C TYR A 198 18.27 -30.49 -7.41
N ASN A 199 18.68 -31.40 -6.53
CA ASN A 199 17.81 -32.44 -5.97
C ASN A 199 16.67 -31.82 -5.15
N TYR A 200 16.98 -30.82 -4.33
CA TYR A 200 15.99 -30.09 -3.54
C TYR A 200 14.95 -29.41 -4.44
N MET A 201 15.36 -28.74 -5.52
CA MET A 201 14.43 -28.07 -6.42
C MET A 201 13.57 -29.03 -7.22
N THR A 202 14.17 -30.13 -7.67
CA THR A 202 13.43 -31.23 -8.30
C THR A 202 12.40 -31.81 -7.33
N TRP A 203 12.76 -32.01 -6.07
CA TRP A 203 11.84 -32.44 -5.02
C TRP A 203 10.74 -31.41 -4.76
N ALA A 204 11.07 -30.12 -4.62
CA ALA A 204 10.13 -29.06 -4.27
C ALA A 204 9.06 -28.89 -5.36
N ALA A 205 9.48 -28.89 -6.63
CA ALA A 205 8.57 -28.87 -7.76
C ALA A 205 7.64 -30.09 -7.77
N ASN A 206 8.20 -31.30 -7.63
CA ASN A 206 7.40 -32.54 -7.61
C ASN A 206 6.42 -32.59 -6.43
N MET A 207 6.82 -32.11 -5.25
CA MET A 207 5.97 -31.99 -4.07
C MET A 207 4.80 -31.04 -4.37
N ALA A 208 5.08 -29.84 -4.89
CA ALA A 208 4.07 -28.86 -5.23
C ALA A 208 3.06 -29.39 -6.26
N ILE A 209 3.53 -30.04 -7.33
CA ILE A 209 2.66 -30.66 -8.36
C ILE A 209 1.73 -31.71 -7.74
N LYS A 210 2.25 -32.57 -6.87
CA LYS A 210 1.47 -33.65 -6.21
C LYS A 210 0.38 -33.14 -5.29
N THR A 211 0.44 -31.88 -4.84
CA THR A 211 -0.66 -31.27 -4.09
C THR A 211 -1.94 -31.14 -4.92
N GLY A 212 -1.85 -31.19 -6.26
CA GLY A 212 -3.00 -31.29 -7.16
C GLY A 212 -3.92 -30.07 -7.12
N THR A 213 -3.37 -28.86 -7.16
CA THR A 213 -4.11 -27.59 -7.14
C THR A 213 -5.04 -27.40 -8.35
N GLY A 214 -4.76 -28.10 -9.46
CA GLY A 214 -5.49 -27.94 -10.72
C GLY A 214 -5.18 -26.66 -11.48
N VAL A 215 -4.18 -25.88 -11.04
CA VAL A 215 -3.68 -24.68 -11.71
C VAL A 215 -2.14 -24.74 -11.84
N PRO A 216 -1.52 -24.01 -12.79
CA PRO A 216 -0.08 -24.06 -13.00
C PRO A 216 0.74 -23.62 -11.78
N TRP A 217 1.93 -24.20 -11.65
CA TRP A 217 2.95 -23.78 -10.70
C TRP A 217 4.06 -23.00 -11.41
N VAL A 218 4.64 -22.03 -10.69
CA VAL A 218 5.77 -21.23 -11.17
C VAL A 218 6.92 -21.20 -10.16
N MET A 219 8.11 -20.85 -10.65
CA MET A 219 9.32 -20.62 -9.85
C MET A 219 10.10 -19.45 -10.44
N CYS A 220 10.30 -18.39 -9.66
CA CYS A 220 11.00 -17.21 -10.12
C CYS A 220 12.53 -17.38 -10.04
N LYS A 221 13.24 -16.89 -11.06
CA LYS A 221 14.70 -17.01 -11.23
C LYS A 221 15.22 -18.46 -11.10
N GLU A 222 14.46 -19.42 -11.62
CA GLU A 222 14.83 -20.84 -11.62
C GLU A 222 15.01 -21.35 -13.07
N ASP A 223 16.17 -21.11 -13.67
CA ASP A 223 16.42 -21.40 -15.10
C ASP A 223 16.15 -22.86 -15.48
N ASP A 224 16.34 -23.80 -14.55
CA ASP A 224 16.16 -25.24 -14.74
C ASP A 224 14.89 -25.81 -14.08
N ALA A 225 13.87 -24.97 -13.82
CA ALA A 225 12.59 -25.43 -13.27
C ALA A 225 12.01 -26.63 -14.05
N PRO A 226 11.73 -27.77 -13.38
CA PRO A 226 11.30 -28.99 -14.04
C PRO A 226 9.86 -28.89 -14.53
N ASP A 227 9.53 -29.63 -15.59
CA ASP A 227 8.18 -29.63 -16.15
C ASP A 227 7.17 -30.27 -15.17
N PRO A 228 5.92 -29.78 -15.10
CA PRO A 228 5.32 -28.67 -15.87
C PRO A 228 5.50 -27.27 -15.26
N VAL A 229 6.42 -27.07 -14.30
CA VAL A 229 6.56 -25.78 -13.60
C VAL A 229 7.15 -24.72 -14.52
N ILE A 230 6.58 -23.52 -14.53
CA ILE A 230 7.03 -22.41 -15.38
C ILE A 230 8.10 -21.60 -14.65
N ASN A 231 9.29 -21.45 -15.25
CA ASN A 231 10.28 -20.51 -14.74
C ASN A 231 9.91 -19.07 -15.12
N THR A 232 10.11 -18.13 -14.21
CA THR A 232 9.72 -16.73 -14.40
C THR A 232 10.86 -15.77 -14.11
N CYS A 233 10.72 -14.52 -14.54
CA CYS A 233 11.71 -13.47 -14.34
C CYS A 233 11.29 -12.47 -13.26
N ASN A 234 12.29 -11.94 -12.55
CA ASN A 234 12.17 -10.84 -11.58
C ASN A 234 13.24 -9.79 -11.89
N GLY A 235 12.90 -8.51 -11.77
CA GLY A 235 13.86 -7.44 -12.02
C GLY A 235 13.24 -6.09 -12.34
N PHE A 236 14.10 -5.11 -12.66
CA PHE A 236 13.64 -3.84 -13.25
C PHE A 236 13.24 -4.00 -14.72
N TYR A 237 13.88 -4.93 -15.44
CA TYR A 237 13.59 -5.27 -16.83
C TYR A 237 13.71 -6.79 -17.00
N CYS A 238 12.75 -7.38 -17.71
CA CYS A 238 12.76 -8.81 -18.07
C CYS A 238 12.57 -9.03 -19.58
N ASP A 239 12.81 -8.01 -20.41
CA ASP A 239 12.56 -8.08 -21.86
C ASP A 239 13.53 -9.00 -22.63
N SER A 240 14.61 -9.45 -22.00
CA SER A 240 15.54 -10.45 -22.54
C SER A 240 15.29 -11.86 -22.01
N PHE A 241 14.35 -12.03 -21.08
CA PHE A 241 14.04 -13.33 -20.50
C PHE A 241 13.28 -14.20 -21.50
N ALA A 242 13.65 -15.48 -21.56
CA ALA A 242 12.90 -16.52 -22.24
C ALA A 242 12.72 -17.71 -21.28
N PRO A 243 11.53 -18.35 -21.26
CA PRO A 243 11.30 -19.52 -20.44
C PRO A 243 12.19 -20.68 -20.92
N ASN A 244 12.44 -21.63 -20.02
CA ASN A 244 13.38 -22.73 -20.22
C ASN A 244 12.88 -23.80 -21.21
N LYS A 245 11.62 -23.73 -21.61
CA LYS A 245 11.02 -24.58 -22.65
C LYS A 245 10.21 -23.72 -23.63
N PRO A 246 10.20 -24.06 -24.93
CA PRO A 246 9.54 -23.26 -25.96
C PRO A 246 8.01 -23.26 -25.86
N TYR A 247 7.40 -24.18 -25.13
CA TYR A 247 5.94 -24.27 -24.96
C TYR A 247 5.43 -23.59 -23.68
N LYS A 248 6.32 -23.01 -22.87
CA LYS A 248 5.96 -22.23 -21.67
C LYS A 248 5.78 -20.75 -22.04
N PRO A 249 4.88 -20.01 -21.38
CA PRO A 249 4.71 -18.58 -21.61
C PRO A 249 5.81 -17.77 -20.93
N THR A 250 6.07 -16.56 -21.43
CA THR A 250 7.01 -15.62 -20.83
C THR A 250 6.32 -14.81 -19.73
N ILE A 251 6.72 -15.04 -18.48
CA ILE A 251 6.11 -14.46 -17.27
C ILE A 251 7.12 -13.62 -16.48
N TRP A 252 6.70 -12.42 -16.07
CA TRP A 252 7.45 -11.51 -15.20
C TRP A 252 6.74 -11.37 -13.85
N THR A 253 7.21 -12.10 -12.83
CA THR A 253 6.59 -12.17 -11.49
C THR A 253 6.95 -10.99 -10.59
N GLU A 254 8.02 -10.25 -10.86
CA GLU A 254 8.33 -9.03 -10.09
C GLU A 254 8.90 -7.92 -10.97
N ALA A 255 8.01 -7.10 -11.53
CA ALA A 255 8.34 -5.82 -12.14
C ALA A 255 8.50 -4.77 -11.04
N TRP A 256 9.74 -4.58 -10.59
CA TRP A 256 10.03 -3.74 -9.43
C TRP A 256 9.57 -2.29 -9.65
N SER A 257 8.56 -1.85 -8.90
CA SER A 257 7.93 -0.54 -9.06
C SER A 257 8.76 0.61 -8.45
N GLY A 258 9.76 0.26 -7.65
CA GLY A 258 10.65 1.11 -6.86
C GLY A 258 11.63 0.20 -6.12
N TRP A 259 11.91 0.51 -4.86
CA TRP A 259 12.76 -0.32 -3.99
C TRP A 259 12.36 -0.13 -2.53
N PHE A 260 12.68 -1.11 -1.68
CA PHE A 260 12.47 -0.98 -0.23
C PHE A 260 13.40 0.07 0.39
N SER A 261 13.08 0.44 1.64
CA SER A 261 13.90 1.34 2.46
C SER A 261 14.43 0.61 3.70
N GLU A 262 15.57 1.10 4.20
CA GLU A 262 16.26 0.58 5.37
C GLU A 262 16.64 1.74 6.29
N PHE A 263 16.61 1.53 7.60
CA PHE A 263 16.95 2.58 8.57
C PHE A 263 18.39 3.07 8.34
N GLY A 264 18.56 4.39 8.13
CA GLY A 264 19.83 5.02 7.77
C GLY A 264 20.13 5.06 6.27
N GLY A 265 19.34 4.37 5.45
CA GLY A 265 19.40 4.41 3.98
C GLY A 265 18.52 5.50 3.38
N THR A 266 18.59 5.68 2.06
CA THR A 266 17.74 6.64 1.33
C THR A 266 16.38 6.04 0.94
N ILE A 267 15.44 6.91 0.57
CA ILE A 267 14.17 6.51 -0.04
C ILE A 267 14.40 6.39 -1.55
N HIS A 268 13.96 5.28 -2.15
CA HIS A 268 14.17 5.01 -3.57
C HIS A 268 12.88 5.21 -4.37
N GLN A 269 12.97 5.90 -5.50
CA GLN A 269 11.84 6.07 -6.43
C GLN A 269 12.19 5.55 -7.82
N ARG A 270 11.21 4.99 -8.53
CA ARG A 270 11.35 4.62 -9.95
C ARG A 270 10.39 5.46 -10.79
N PRO A 271 10.91 6.28 -11.73
CA PRO A 271 10.07 7.07 -12.62
C PRO A 271 9.07 6.19 -13.39
N VAL A 272 7.80 6.62 -13.45
CA VAL A 272 6.77 5.81 -14.11
C VAL A 272 7.02 5.63 -15.60
N GLN A 273 7.67 6.60 -16.25
CA GLN A 273 8.02 6.50 -17.66
C GLN A 273 8.96 5.32 -17.93
N ASP A 274 9.92 5.08 -17.03
CA ASP A 274 10.82 3.94 -17.12
C ASP A 274 10.11 2.62 -16.83
N LEU A 275 9.27 2.57 -15.79
CA LEU A 275 8.47 1.38 -15.48
C LEU A 275 7.53 1.02 -16.65
N ALA A 276 6.83 2.00 -17.21
CA ALA A 276 5.97 1.83 -18.37
C ALA A 276 6.76 1.39 -19.61
N PHE A 277 7.96 1.96 -19.82
CA PHE A 277 8.88 1.53 -20.87
C PHE A 277 9.30 0.08 -20.70
N ALA A 278 9.68 -0.33 -19.50
CA ALA A 278 10.10 -1.70 -19.21
C ALA A 278 8.97 -2.71 -19.47
N VAL A 279 7.74 -2.39 -19.05
CA VAL A 279 6.55 -3.22 -19.29
C VAL A 279 6.20 -3.29 -20.77
N ALA A 280 6.18 -2.16 -21.49
CA ALA A 280 5.92 -2.15 -22.94
C ALA A 280 7.01 -2.92 -23.72
N LYS A 281 8.28 -2.81 -23.30
CA LYS A 281 9.42 -3.51 -23.90
C LYS A 281 9.35 -5.04 -23.69
N PHE A 282 8.82 -5.48 -22.54
CA PHE A 282 8.55 -6.89 -22.27
C PHE A 282 7.41 -7.42 -23.14
N ILE A 283 6.28 -6.69 -23.21
CA ILE A 283 5.08 -7.11 -23.93
C ILE A 283 5.29 -7.11 -25.44
N GLN A 284 5.97 -6.10 -26.00
CA GLN A 284 6.23 -6.05 -27.45
C GLN A 284 7.04 -7.27 -27.95
N LYS A 285 7.74 -7.97 -27.05
CA LYS A 285 8.53 -9.19 -27.32
C LYS A 285 7.79 -10.49 -26.97
N GLY A 286 6.49 -10.44 -26.68
CA GLY A 286 5.65 -11.61 -26.41
C GLY A 286 5.47 -11.95 -24.94
N GLY A 287 5.88 -11.07 -24.01
CA GLY A 287 5.56 -11.20 -22.59
C GLY A 287 4.05 -11.13 -22.33
N SER A 288 3.50 -12.07 -21.55
CA SER A 288 2.04 -12.23 -21.40
C SER A 288 1.51 -12.19 -19.96
N PHE A 289 2.38 -12.20 -18.95
CA PHE A 289 2.01 -11.95 -17.55
C PHE A 289 3.04 -11.02 -16.91
N ILE A 290 2.57 -9.94 -16.27
CA ILE A 290 3.42 -8.95 -15.62
C ILE A 290 2.85 -8.62 -14.25
N ASN A 291 3.64 -8.78 -13.20
CA ASN A 291 3.25 -8.41 -11.85
C ASN A 291 4.06 -7.23 -11.34
N TYR A 292 3.40 -6.14 -10.91
CA TYR A 292 4.06 -5.03 -10.23
C TYR A 292 4.41 -5.43 -8.78
N TYR A 293 5.71 -5.45 -8.48
CA TYR A 293 6.22 -5.64 -7.12
C TYR A 293 6.81 -4.31 -6.63
N MET A 294 6.08 -3.47 -5.89
CA MET A 294 4.73 -3.66 -5.33
C MET A 294 3.67 -2.85 -6.07
N PHE A 295 2.42 -3.29 -6.03
CA PHE A 295 1.29 -2.45 -6.44
C PHE A 295 0.74 -1.64 -5.25
N HIS A 296 0.69 -2.28 -4.07
CA HIS A 296 0.62 -1.64 -2.76
C HIS A 296 1.66 -2.28 -1.86
N GLY A 297 2.61 -1.48 -1.38
CA GLY A 297 3.69 -1.96 -0.51
C GLY A 297 3.26 -2.08 0.96
N GLY A 298 2.66 -1.03 1.52
CA GLY A 298 2.10 -1.02 2.87
C GLY A 298 3.12 -0.82 3.99
N THR A 299 2.83 -1.38 5.16
CA THR A 299 3.60 -1.18 6.40
C THR A 299 3.99 -2.53 7.02
N ASN A 300 5.25 -2.66 7.44
CA ASN A 300 5.76 -3.76 8.24
C ASN A 300 5.31 -3.63 9.71
N PHE A 301 4.03 -3.87 9.99
CA PHE A 301 3.47 -3.79 11.35
C PHE A 301 4.12 -4.80 12.32
N GLY A 302 4.15 -4.42 13.59
CA GLY A 302 4.78 -5.25 14.63
C GLY A 302 6.30 -5.34 14.50
N ARG A 303 6.86 -6.40 15.06
CA ARG A 303 8.31 -6.65 15.10
C ARG A 303 8.76 -7.86 14.26
N SER A 304 7.83 -8.71 13.82
CA SER A 304 8.12 -9.93 13.06
C SER A 304 7.86 -9.80 11.54
N ALA A 305 7.72 -8.55 11.05
CA ALA A 305 7.47 -8.24 9.65
C ALA A 305 8.75 -7.88 8.87
N GLY A 306 9.32 -6.67 9.03
CA GLY A 306 10.53 -6.26 8.29
C GLY A 306 11.83 -6.72 8.97
N GLY A 307 12.85 -7.07 8.18
CA GLY A 307 14.20 -7.32 8.73
C GLY A 307 15.22 -7.80 7.70
N PRO A 308 16.54 -7.67 7.94
CA PRO A 308 17.15 -6.87 9.00
C PRO A 308 17.24 -5.41 8.54
N PHE A 309 17.10 -4.45 9.47
CA PHE A 309 17.14 -2.99 9.23
C PHE A 309 16.11 -2.42 8.25
N ILE A 310 15.23 -3.24 7.67
CA ILE A 310 14.14 -2.76 6.82
C ILE A 310 13.24 -1.81 7.63
N THR A 311 12.87 -0.68 7.04
CA THR A 311 12.01 0.31 7.68
C THR A 311 10.63 -0.27 7.98
N THR A 312 9.90 0.37 8.90
CA THR A 312 8.50 0.04 9.16
C THR A 312 7.63 0.39 7.96
N SER A 313 7.93 1.47 7.23
CA SER A 313 7.35 1.71 5.92
C SER A 313 7.85 0.68 4.91
N TYR A 314 6.95 0.12 4.12
CA TYR A 314 7.27 -0.66 2.92
C TYR A 314 6.62 -0.03 1.68
N ASP A 315 6.60 1.31 1.59
CA ASP A 315 5.94 2.06 0.51
C ASP A 315 6.35 1.62 -0.91
N TYR A 316 7.65 1.32 -1.10
CA TYR A 316 8.23 0.80 -2.35
C TYR A 316 8.06 1.73 -3.57
N ASP A 317 7.68 2.99 -3.38
CA ASP A 317 7.23 3.89 -4.45
C ASP A 317 6.11 3.24 -5.29
N ALA A 318 5.23 2.48 -4.64
CA ALA A 318 4.18 1.72 -5.29
C ALA A 318 3.09 2.63 -5.89
N PRO A 319 2.35 2.18 -6.93
CA PRO A 319 1.19 2.88 -7.49
C PRO A 319 0.12 3.25 -6.46
N ILE A 320 -0.06 2.43 -5.43
CA ILE A 320 -0.82 2.77 -4.22
C ILE A 320 0.19 2.90 -3.08
N ASP A 321 0.27 4.08 -2.46
CA ASP A 321 1.24 4.37 -1.41
C ASP A 321 0.99 3.57 -0.12
N GLU A 322 1.91 3.67 0.84
CA GLU A 322 1.83 2.99 2.14
C GLU A 322 0.46 3.15 2.84
N TYR A 323 -0.19 4.29 2.65
CA TYR A 323 -1.43 4.67 3.33
C TYR A 323 -2.69 4.29 2.55
N GLY A 324 -2.53 3.63 1.40
CA GLY A 324 -3.63 3.26 0.52
C GLY A 324 -4.05 4.36 -0.45
N LEU A 325 -3.31 5.47 -0.56
CA LEU A 325 -3.64 6.56 -1.48
C LEU A 325 -3.05 6.33 -2.87
N ILE A 326 -3.77 6.78 -3.90
CA ILE A 326 -3.32 6.66 -5.29
C ILE A 326 -2.12 7.59 -5.52
N ARG A 327 -0.96 7.02 -5.88
CA ARG A 327 0.24 7.76 -6.24
C ARG A 327 0.20 8.19 -7.69
N GLN A 328 -0.10 9.47 -7.91
CA GLN A 328 -0.07 10.07 -9.24
C GLN A 328 1.27 10.76 -9.54
N PRO A 329 1.80 10.64 -10.77
CA PRO A 329 1.14 10.12 -11.97
C PRO A 329 1.29 8.60 -12.17
N LYS A 330 2.00 7.90 -11.28
CA LYS A 330 2.39 6.50 -11.48
C LYS A 330 1.20 5.58 -11.76
N TYR A 331 0.20 5.61 -10.88
CA TYR A 331 -1.00 4.80 -11.02
C TYR A 331 -1.76 5.09 -12.32
N GLY A 332 -2.01 6.35 -12.64
CA GLY A 332 -2.81 6.70 -13.81
C GLY A 332 -2.11 6.41 -15.12
N HIS A 333 -0.79 6.65 -15.21
CA HIS A 333 -0.02 6.38 -16.43
C HIS A 333 0.08 4.87 -16.71
N LEU A 334 0.23 4.05 -15.66
CA LEU A 334 0.13 2.58 -15.80
C LEU A 334 -1.28 2.14 -16.21
N LYS A 335 -2.34 2.74 -15.64
CA LYS A 335 -3.71 2.46 -16.06
C LYS A 335 -3.95 2.75 -17.55
N GLU A 336 -3.40 3.85 -18.07
CA GLU A 336 -3.45 4.18 -19.50
C GLU A 336 -2.64 3.20 -20.35
N LEU A 337 -1.47 2.76 -19.88
CA LEU A 337 -0.68 1.69 -20.49
C LEU A 337 -1.47 0.38 -20.57
N HIS A 338 -2.05 -0.09 -19.46
CA HIS A 338 -2.83 -1.32 -19.41
C HIS A 338 -3.97 -1.28 -20.43
N ARG A 339 -4.74 -0.19 -20.43
CA ARG A 339 -5.85 -0.02 -21.37
C ARG A 339 -5.37 -0.05 -22.83
N SER A 340 -4.24 0.57 -23.13
CA SER A 340 -3.65 0.58 -24.47
C SER A 340 -3.22 -0.81 -24.92
N ILE A 341 -2.66 -1.62 -24.02
CA ILE A 341 -2.27 -3.01 -24.32
C ILE A 341 -3.49 -3.91 -24.46
N LYS A 342 -4.55 -3.71 -23.67
CA LYS A 342 -5.81 -4.45 -23.83
C LYS A 342 -6.44 -4.23 -25.21
N MET A 343 -6.25 -3.05 -25.82
CA MET A 343 -6.66 -2.82 -27.21
C MET A 343 -5.85 -3.65 -28.22
N CYS A 344 -4.61 -4.00 -27.88
CA CYS A 344 -3.73 -4.85 -28.70
C CYS A 344 -3.88 -6.36 -28.41
N GLU A 345 -4.63 -6.75 -27.37
CA GLU A 345 -4.60 -8.10 -26.78
C GLU A 345 -4.88 -9.20 -27.82
N ARG A 346 -5.86 -9.00 -28.72
CA ARG A 346 -6.20 -9.97 -29.78
C ARG A 346 -5.04 -10.27 -30.71
N ALA A 347 -4.32 -9.24 -31.17
CA ALA A 347 -3.16 -9.42 -32.04
C ALA A 347 -1.99 -10.06 -31.26
N LEU A 348 -1.75 -9.61 -30.02
CA LEU A 348 -0.65 -10.08 -29.16
C LEU A 348 -0.73 -11.58 -28.86
N ILE A 349 -1.92 -12.13 -28.60
CA ILE A 349 -2.11 -13.54 -28.24
C ILE A 349 -2.21 -14.47 -29.47
N SER A 350 -2.32 -13.92 -30.67
CA SER A 350 -2.57 -14.68 -31.90
C SER A 350 -1.30 -14.98 -32.69
N VAL A 351 -0.37 -14.02 -32.80
CA VAL A 351 0.82 -14.12 -33.67
C VAL A 351 2.11 -13.69 -32.96
N ASP A 352 3.27 -14.10 -33.49
CA ASP A 352 4.59 -13.58 -33.06
C ASP A 352 4.86 -12.22 -33.75
N PRO A 353 5.64 -11.31 -33.13
CA PRO A 353 5.94 -10.02 -33.74
C PRO A 353 6.90 -10.14 -34.93
N ILE A 354 6.64 -9.35 -35.97
CA ILE A 354 7.64 -9.04 -37.00
C ILE A 354 8.42 -7.81 -36.52
N VAL A 355 9.73 -7.95 -36.39
CA VAL A 355 10.62 -6.87 -35.92
C VAL A 355 11.29 -6.21 -37.11
N THR A 356 11.21 -4.88 -37.19
CA THR A 356 11.85 -4.08 -38.25
C THR A 356 12.65 -2.94 -37.65
N GLN A 357 13.87 -2.72 -38.15
CA GLN A 357 14.68 -1.56 -37.77
C GLN A 357 14.13 -0.31 -38.49
N LEU A 358 13.87 0.75 -37.73
CA LEU A 358 13.45 2.06 -38.26
C LEU A 358 14.60 3.08 -38.25
N GLY A 359 15.69 2.78 -37.55
CA GLY A 359 16.88 3.61 -37.42
C GLY A 359 17.92 2.93 -36.52
N THR A 360 19.01 3.64 -36.18
CA THR A 360 20.12 3.08 -35.38
C THR A 360 19.68 2.57 -34.00
N TYR A 361 18.76 3.29 -33.35
CA TYR A 361 18.24 2.94 -32.02
C TYR A 361 16.71 2.79 -32.02
N GLN A 362 16.09 2.72 -33.20
CA GLN A 362 14.63 2.70 -33.34
C GLN A 362 14.18 1.40 -34.00
N GLN A 363 13.17 0.78 -33.39
CA GLN A 363 12.60 -0.49 -33.86
C GLN A 363 11.09 -0.44 -33.84
N VAL A 364 10.46 -1.21 -34.70
CA VAL A 364 9.03 -1.52 -34.61
C VAL A 364 8.82 -3.02 -34.44
N HIS A 365 7.89 -3.39 -33.56
CA HIS A 365 7.39 -4.75 -33.41
C HIS A 365 5.93 -4.76 -33.87
N VAL A 366 5.61 -5.51 -34.92
CA VAL A 366 4.27 -5.56 -35.53
C VAL A 366 3.65 -6.94 -35.32
N TYR A 367 2.48 -6.96 -34.72
CA TYR A 367 1.61 -8.13 -34.60
C TYR A 367 0.47 -7.96 -35.61
N SER A 368 0.51 -8.69 -36.72
CA SER A 368 -0.53 -8.63 -37.75
C SER A 368 -1.09 -10.03 -37.99
N THR A 369 -2.41 -10.16 -37.91
CA THR A 369 -3.15 -11.41 -38.13
C THR A 369 -3.74 -11.46 -39.54
N GLU A 370 -3.98 -12.66 -40.07
CA GLU A 370 -4.69 -12.83 -41.35
C GLU A 370 -6.13 -12.31 -41.30
N SER A 371 -6.74 -12.30 -40.11
CA SER A 371 -8.07 -11.74 -39.85
C SER A 371 -8.13 -10.20 -39.85
N GLY A 372 -6.99 -9.52 -39.99
CA GLY A 372 -6.90 -8.06 -40.11
C GLY A 372 -6.65 -7.30 -38.80
N ASP A 373 -6.56 -7.98 -37.65
CA ASP A 373 -6.10 -7.33 -36.42
C ASP A 373 -4.61 -6.97 -36.55
N CYS A 374 -4.23 -5.72 -36.24
CA CYS A 374 -2.85 -5.24 -36.33
C CYS A 374 -2.49 -4.36 -35.12
N ALA A 375 -1.44 -4.71 -34.38
CA ALA A 375 -0.87 -3.87 -33.32
C ALA A 375 0.62 -3.61 -33.58
N ALA A 376 1.10 -2.38 -33.35
CA ALA A 376 2.50 -2.02 -33.49
C ALA A 376 3.06 -1.30 -32.26
N PHE A 377 4.34 -1.59 -31.95
CA PHE A 377 5.10 -0.97 -30.86
C PHE A 377 6.34 -0.30 -31.46
N LEU A 378 6.38 1.03 -31.46
CA LEU A 378 7.47 1.82 -32.02
C LEU A 378 8.39 2.28 -30.88
N ALA A 379 9.56 1.66 -30.78
CA ALA A 379 10.53 1.86 -29.71
C ALA A 379 11.66 2.80 -30.13
N ASN A 380 12.08 3.68 -29.21
CA ASN A 380 13.33 4.43 -29.27
C ASN A 380 14.18 4.09 -28.04
N TYR A 381 15.28 3.39 -28.25
CA TYR A 381 16.21 2.99 -27.19
C TYR A 381 17.30 4.02 -26.90
N ASP A 382 17.39 5.10 -27.70
CA ASP A 382 18.30 6.21 -27.40
C ASP A 382 17.90 6.86 -26.08
N THR A 383 18.85 7.02 -25.16
CA THR A 383 18.62 7.55 -23.81
C THR A 383 18.70 9.08 -23.74
N LYS A 384 19.15 9.73 -24.82
CA LYS A 384 19.42 11.17 -24.89
C LYS A 384 18.56 11.87 -25.93
N SER A 385 18.35 11.25 -27.10
CA SER A 385 17.79 11.93 -28.26
C SER A 385 16.39 11.43 -28.62
N ALA A 386 15.49 12.37 -28.93
CA ALA A 386 14.24 12.04 -29.60
C ALA A 386 14.50 11.67 -31.07
N ALA A 387 13.66 10.83 -31.66
CA ALA A 387 13.77 10.41 -33.05
C ALA A 387 12.45 10.58 -33.79
N ARG A 388 12.53 10.97 -35.07
CA ARG A 388 11.38 10.97 -35.99
C ARG A 388 11.53 9.79 -36.96
N VAL A 389 10.59 8.85 -36.93
CA VAL A 389 10.61 7.63 -37.75
C VAL A 389 9.48 7.61 -38.77
N LEU A 390 9.65 6.90 -39.88
CA LEU A 390 8.62 6.65 -40.88
C LEU A 390 8.12 5.20 -40.73
N PHE A 391 6.81 5.01 -40.54
CA PHE A 391 6.19 3.69 -40.46
C PHE A 391 4.77 3.77 -41.08
N ASN A 392 4.41 2.81 -41.92
CA ASN A 392 3.13 2.81 -42.65
C ASN A 392 2.78 4.16 -43.30
N ASN A 393 3.76 4.78 -43.97
CA ASN A 393 3.66 6.10 -44.63
C ASN A 393 3.29 7.27 -43.70
N MET A 394 3.48 7.13 -42.39
CA MET A 394 3.26 8.19 -41.42
C MET A 394 4.50 8.43 -40.56
N HIS A 395 4.67 9.67 -40.12
CA HIS A 395 5.79 10.08 -39.28
C HIS A 395 5.42 10.05 -37.81
N TYR A 396 6.27 9.44 -36.99
CA TYR A 396 6.10 9.38 -35.54
C TYR A 396 7.31 9.98 -34.83
N ASN A 397 7.04 10.84 -33.85
CA ASN A 397 8.06 11.41 -32.96
C ASN A 397 8.13 10.59 -31.67
N LEU A 398 9.27 9.93 -31.45
CA LEU A 398 9.55 9.08 -30.30
C LEU A 398 10.49 9.82 -29.34
N PRO A 399 10.06 10.16 -28.11
CA PRO A 399 10.97 10.67 -27.07
C PRO A 399 12.13 9.70 -26.79
N PRO A 400 13.22 10.16 -26.14
CA PRO A 400 14.27 9.27 -25.64
C PRO A 400 13.66 8.23 -24.69
N TRP A 401 14.18 7.00 -24.76
CA TRP A 401 13.81 5.89 -23.88
C TRP A 401 12.29 5.68 -23.78
N SER A 402 11.64 5.51 -24.94
CA SER A 402 10.18 5.45 -25.01
C SER A 402 9.66 4.45 -26.04
N ILE A 403 8.43 3.98 -25.83
CA ILE A 403 7.69 3.13 -26.77
C ILE A 403 6.32 3.76 -27.02
N SER A 404 5.95 3.93 -28.29
CA SER A 404 4.59 4.30 -28.72
C SER A 404 3.79 3.05 -29.10
N ILE A 405 2.54 2.97 -28.65
CA ILE A 405 1.63 1.82 -28.87
C ILE A 405 0.53 2.21 -29.85
N LEU A 406 0.37 1.41 -30.90
CA LEU A 406 -0.57 1.62 -32.00
C LEU A 406 -1.46 0.37 -32.16
N PRO A 407 -2.67 0.34 -31.59
CA PRO A 407 -3.54 -0.84 -31.60
C PRO A 407 -4.14 -1.20 -32.96
N ASP A 408 -3.92 -0.35 -33.98
CA ASP A 408 -4.35 -0.51 -35.38
C ASP A 408 -3.17 -0.34 -36.36
N CYS A 409 -1.93 -0.38 -35.84
CA CYS A 409 -0.70 -0.10 -36.60
C CYS A 409 -0.64 1.28 -37.27
N ARG A 410 -1.50 2.23 -36.86
CA ARG A 410 -1.60 3.56 -37.46
C ARG A 410 -1.63 4.68 -36.41
N ASN A 411 -2.49 4.60 -35.42
CA ASN A 411 -2.76 5.72 -34.52
C ASN A 411 -2.13 5.47 -33.14
N VAL A 412 -1.30 6.41 -32.69
CA VAL A 412 -0.66 6.31 -31.36
C VAL A 412 -1.68 6.62 -30.29
N VAL A 413 -2.00 5.63 -29.45
CA VAL A 413 -2.92 5.82 -28.31
C VAL A 413 -2.18 6.09 -27.00
N PHE A 414 -0.90 5.71 -26.92
CA PHE A 414 -0.07 5.85 -25.73
C PHE A 414 1.42 5.92 -26.10
N ASN A 415 2.19 6.68 -25.33
CA ASN A 415 3.65 6.61 -25.34
C ASN A 415 4.18 6.61 -23.90
N THR A 416 5.13 5.72 -23.62
CA THR A 416 5.61 5.47 -22.25
C THR A 416 6.25 6.70 -21.60
N ALA A 417 6.81 7.65 -22.36
CA ALA A 417 7.44 8.86 -21.85
C ALA A 417 6.52 10.10 -21.88
N LYS A 418 5.37 10.05 -22.55
CA LYS A 418 4.39 11.15 -22.59
C LYS A 418 3.35 10.96 -21.48
N VAL A 419 3.62 11.48 -20.29
CA VAL A 419 2.70 11.41 -19.15
C VAL A 419 1.64 12.50 -19.29
N GLY A 420 0.36 12.11 -19.39
CA GLY A 420 -0.79 13.04 -19.49
C GLY A 420 -1.59 13.18 -18.20
N VAL A 421 -1.24 12.36 -17.21
CA VAL A 421 -1.91 12.30 -15.91
C VAL A 421 -1.32 13.37 -14.99
N GLN A 422 -2.18 13.97 -14.17
CA GLN A 422 -1.74 14.89 -13.12
C GLN A 422 -0.72 14.23 -12.17
N THR A 423 0.12 15.03 -11.52
CA THR A 423 0.96 14.63 -10.38
C THR A 423 0.30 15.11 -9.09
N SER A 424 0.31 14.27 -8.05
CA SER A 424 -0.22 14.61 -6.74
C SER A 424 0.92 14.95 -5.77
N GLN A 425 0.83 16.09 -5.09
CA GLN A 425 1.75 16.45 -3.99
C GLN A 425 1.06 16.20 -2.65
N MET A 426 1.60 15.22 -1.92
CA MET A 426 1.08 14.80 -0.62
C MET A 426 1.81 15.52 0.50
N GLU A 427 1.07 15.95 1.51
CA GLU A 427 1.61 16.55 2.74
C GLU A 427 1.12 15.79 3.97
N MET A 428 1.92 15.86 5.03
CA MET A 428 1.54 15.39 6.36
C MET A 428 1.17 16.61 7.20
N LEU A 429 -0.12 16.82 7.43
CA LEU A 429 -0.66 17.98 8.14
C LEU A 429 -0.87 17.64 9.62
N PRO A 430 -0.41 18.44 10.58
CA PRO A 430 -0.63 18.18 11.99
C PRO A 430 -2.12 18.23 12.34
N THR A 431 -2.51 17.42 13.32
CA THR A 431 -3.83 17.47 13.94
C THR A 431 -3.78 18.32 15.22
N ASN A 432 -4.93 18.84 15.67
CA ASN A 432 -5.02 19.69 16.86
C ASN A 432 -4.86 18.93 18.20
N GLY A 433 -4.45 17.66 18.17
CA GLY A 433 -4.33 16.83 19.37
C GLY A 433 -3.01 17.06 20.10
N ILE A 434 -3.09 17.53 21.35
CA ILE A 434 -1.95 17.59 22.27
C ILE A 434 -1.95 16.32 23.11
N PHE A 435 -0.81 15.62 23.17
CA PHE A 435 -0.63 14.47 24.04
C PHE A 435 -0.21 14.91 25.45
N SER A 436 -0.89 14.37 26.45
CA SER A 436 -0.47 14.47 27.85
C SER A 436 0.27 13.20 28.23
N TRP A 437 1.59 13.29 28.41
CA TRP A 437 2.46 12.14 28.56
C TRP A 437 2.71 11.76 30.01
N GLU A 438 2.73 10.46 30.25
CA GLU A 438 3.29 9.85 31.46
C GLU A 438 4.46 8.95 31.07
N SER A 439 5.46 8.83 31.94
CA SER A 439 6.68 8.10 31.68
C SER A 439 6.99 7.08 32.77
N TYR A 440 7.57 5.95 32.38
CA TYR A 440 8.13 4.93 33.26
C TYR A 440 9.53 4.57 32.76
N ASN A 441 10.55 4.75 33.60
CA ASN A 441 11.92 4.40 33.24
C ASN A 441 12.14 2.90 33.45
N GLU A 442 12.78 2.25 32.49
CA GLU A 442 13.14 0.83 32.61
C GLU A 442 14.12 0.65 33.77
N ASP A 443 13.77 -0.20 34.73
CA ASP A 443 14.58 -0.44 35.91
C ASP A 443 15.70 -1.45 35.63
N ILE A 444 16.90 -0.92 35.36
CA ILE A 444 18.13 -1.68 35.10
C ILE A 444 18.74 -2.26 36.38
N SER A 445 18.34 -1.77 37.56
CA SER A 445 18.89 -2.20 38.86
C SER A 445 18.29 -3.52 39.36
N SER A 446 17.05 -3.81 38.96
CA SER A 446 16.30 -5.04 39.31
C SER A 446 16.51 -6.23 38.36
N LEU A 447 17.51 -6.19 37.47
CA LEU A 447 17.79 -7.23 36.47
C LEU A 447 18.24 -8.61 37.05
N ASP A 448 17.88 -8.93 38.29
CA ASP A 448 18.28 -10.14 39.01
C ASP A 448 17.12 -11.06 39.41
N ASP A 449 15.84 -10.70 39.17
CA ASP A 449 14.68 -11.47 39.68
C ASP A 449 13.97 -12.41 38.67
N SER A 450 13.77 -13.65 39.11
CA SER A 450 12.90 -14.76 38.64
C SER A 450 13.01 -15.30 37.21
N SER A 451 13.44 -14.53 36.19
CA SER A 451 13.47 -14.98 34.79
C SER A 451 14.87 -14.98 34.16
N THR A 452 15.92 -14.81 34.96
CA THR A 452 17.31 -14.83 34.48
C THR A 452 17.89 -16.24 34.52
N PHE A 453 18.89 -16.49 33.69
CA PHE A 453 19.71 -17.71 33.77
C PHE A 453 21.16 -17.37 33.51
N THR A 454 22.06 -18.26 33.91
CA THR A 454 23.51 -18.00 33.85
C THR A 454 24.26 -19.14 33.19
N THR A 455 25.26 -18.81 32.37
CA THR A 455 26.21 -19.77 31.81
C THR A 455 27.63 -19.23 31.86
N ALA A 456 28.62 -20.12 31.77
CA ALA A 456 29.96 -19.72 31.38
C ALA A 456 29.95 -19.41 29.87
N GLY A 457 30.49 -18.26 29.48
CA GLY A 457 30.61 -17.88 28.07
C GLY A 457 29.45 -17.06 27.50
N LEU A 458 29.68 -16.57 26.28
CA LEU A 458 28.73 -15.77 25.51
C LEU A 458 27.80 -16.65 24.64
N LEU A 459 26.49 -16.38 24.68
CA LEU A 459 25.47 -17.07 23.89
C LEU A 459 24.96 -16.23 22.72
N GLU A 460 24.60 -16.90 21.62
CA GLU A 460 24.01 -16.26 20.44
C GLU A 460 22.58 -15.78 20.74
N GLN A 461 22.25 -14.56 20.30
CA GLN A 461 21.02 -13.89 20.72
C GLN A 461 19.74 -14.61 20.26
N ILE A 462 19.68 -15.11 19.03
CA ILE A 462 18.47 -15.76 18.52
C ILE A 462 18.27 -17.12 19.19
N ASN A 463 19.36 -17.82 19.53
CA ASN A 463 19.28 -19.06 20.29
C ASN A 463 18.64 -18.88 21.68
N VAL A 464 18.93 -17.76 22.33
CA VAL A 464 18.36 -17.45 23.65
C VAL A 464 16.95 -16.88 23.54
N THR A 465 16.76 -15.86 22.70
CA THR A 465 15.49 -15.12 22.60
C THR A 465 14.41 -15.87 21.85
N ARG A 466 14.78 -16.79 20.96
CA ARG A 466 13.87 -17.39 19.95
C ARG A 466 13.08 -16.34 19.16
N ASP A 467 13.64 -15.14 18.99
CA ASP A 467 12.97 -13.97 18.38
C ASP A 467 11.67 -13.56 19.10
N ALA A 468 11.53 -13.87 20.39
CA ALA A 468 10.38 -13.43 21.19
C ALA A 468 10.42 -11.92 21.53
N SER A 469 11.63 -11.36 21.61
CA SER A 469 11.89 -9.92 21.78
C SER A 469 13.09 -9.51 20.95
N ASP A 470 13.16 -8.21 20.60
CA ASP A 470 14.34 -7.62 19.98
C ASP A 470 15.53 -7.54 20.96
N TYR A 471 15.26 -7.63 22.26
CA TYR A 471 16.18 -7.28 23.32
C TYR A 471 16.71 -8.53 24.06
N LEU A 472 18.03 -8.58 24.27
CA LEU A 472 18.68 -9.56 25.14
C LEU A 472 19.74 -8.88 26.01
N TRP A 473 19.59 -9.00 27.32
CA TRP A 473 20.60 -8.57 28.27
C TRP A 473 21.70 -9.61 28.42
N TYR A 474 22.95 -9.15 28.37
CA TYR A 474 24.16 -9.90 28.72
C TYR A 474 24.80 -9.21 29.92
N MET A 475 24.87 -9.87 31.07
CA MET A 475 25.33 -9.27 32.32
C MET A 475 26.48 -10.06 32.93
N THR A 476 27.51 -9.35 33.36
CA THR A 476 28.63 -9.91 34.12
C THR A 476 29.05 -8.94 35.21
N SER A 477 29.90 -9.40 36.12
CA SER A 477 30.51 -8.56 37.15
C SER A 477 32.03 -8.69 37.13
N VAL A 478 32.71 -7.59 37.37
CA VAL A 478 34.17 -7.53 37.47
C VAL A 478 34.58 -6.90 38.80
N ASP A 479 35.52 -7.53 39.49
CA ASP A 479 36.08 -7.01 40.74
C ASP A 479 37.36 -6.22 40.45
N ILE A 480 37.37 -4.97 40.88
CA ILE A 480 38.48 -4.03 40.66
C ILE A 480 39.21 -3.80 41.98
N GLY A 481 40.52 -4.06 41.99
CA GLY A 481 41.38 -3.81 43.14
C GLY A 481 41.47 -2.33 43.46
N SER A 482 41.47 -1.96 44.76
CA SER A 482 41.58 -0.57 45.20
C SER A 482 42.92 0.09 44.85
N SER A 483 43.92 -0.69 44.47
CA SER A 483 45.26 -0.23 44.06
C SER A 483 45.38 0.10 42.58
N GLU A 484 44.35 -0.17 41.76
CA GLU A 484 44.42 0.04 40.31
C GLU A 484 44.76 1.49 39.96
N SER A 485 45.78 1.69 39.12
CA SER A 485 46.34 3.01 38.82
C SER A 485 45.32 4.02 38.28
N PHE A 486 44.29 3.57 37.55
CA PHE A 486 43.25 4.43 37.01
C PHE A 486 42.36 5.08 38.09
N LEU A 487 42.27 4.48 39.29
CA LEU A 487 41.54 5.06 40.43
C LEU A 487 42.31 6.21 41.07
N HIS A 488 43.62 6.29 40.83
CA HIS A 488 44.55 7.25 41.45
C HIS A 488 45.09 8.28 40.43
N GLY A 489 44.26 8.68 39.46
CA GLY A 489 44.60 9.68 38.44
C GLY A 489 45.19 9.11 37.15
N GLY A 490 45.27 7.77 37.01
CA GLY A 490 45.61 7.09 35.77
C GLY A 490 44.52 7.19 34.69
N LYS A 491 44.77 6.62 33.50
CA LYS A 491 43.80 6.61 32.40
C LYS A 491 42.71 5.57 32.68
N LEU A 492 41.44 5.96 32.48
CA LEU A 492 40.31 5.04 32.58
C LEU A 492 40.47 3.80 31.68
N PRO A 493 40.06 2.60 32.15
CA PRO A 493 40.07 1.39 31.35
C PRO A 493 39.13 1.52 30.16
N THR A 494 39.46 0.79 29.09
CA THR A 494 38.69 0.75 27.85
C THR A 494 37.98 -0.59 27.73
N LEU A 495 36.67 -0.56 27.57
CA LEU A 495 35.86 -1.73 27.27
C LEU A 495 35.74 -1.89 25.74
N ILE A 496 36.00 -3.10 25.28
CA ILE A 496 35.84 -3.53 23.89
C ILE A 496 34.74 -4.58 23.86
N VAL A 497 33.71 -4.37 23.03
CA VAL A 497 32.61 -5.32 22.82
C VAL A 497 32.46 -5.58 21.33
N GLN A 498 32.72 -6.80 20.89
CA GLN A 498 32.42 -7.23 19.52
C GLN A 498 31.04 -7.89 19.46
N SER A 499 30.22 -7.42 18.52
CA SER A 499 28.89 -7.95 18.25
C SER A 499 28.74 -8.34 16.79
N THR A 500 27.98 -9.40 16.56
CA THR A 500 27.58 -9.85 15.22
C THR A 500 26.35 -9.10 14.69
N GLY A 501 25.72 -8.28 15.54
CA GLY A 501 24.62 -7.39 15.21
C GLY A 501 23.54 -7.35 16.29
N HIS A 502 22.55 -6.47 16.23
CA HIS A 502 22.45 -5.34 15.28
C HIS A 502 22.79 -4.01 15.97
N ALA A 503 22.55 -3.88 17.27
CA ALA A 503 23.03 -2.79 18.11
C ALA A 503 23.34 -3.27 19.54
N VAL A 504 24.08 -2.46 20.29
CA VAL A 504 24.35 -2.69 21.71
C VAL A 504 24.32 -1.37 22.49
N HIS A 505 23.75 -1.42 23.70
CA HIS A 505 23.88 -0.37 24.72
C HIS A 505 24.67 -0.91 25.91
N ILE A 506 25.69 -0.17 26.34
CA ILE A 506 26.61 -0.57 27.39
C ILE A 506 26.26 0.17 28.67
N PHE A 507 25.92 -0.56 29.71
CA PHE A 507 25.65 -0.02 31.04
C PHE A 507 26.72 -0.49 32.03
N ILE A 508 27.26 0.45 32.80
CA ILE A 508 28.23 0.21 33.86
C ILE A 508 27.61 0.69 35.17
N ASN A 509 27.45 -0.22 36.13
CA ASN A 509 26.80 0.06 37.42
C ASN A 509 25.44 0.75 37.28
N GLY A 510 24.65 0.33 36.28
CA GLY A 510 23.32 0.88 35.99
C GLY A 510 23.29 2.17 35.16
N GLN A 511 24.45 2.77 34.84
CA GLN A 511 24.53 4.00 34.04
C GLN A 511 24.94 3.70 32.60
N LEU A 512 24.29 4.34 31.62
CA LEU A 512 24.65 4.21 30.21
C LEU A 512 26.06 4.80 29.99
N SER A 513 26.98 3.96 29.51
CA SER A 513 28.35 4.32 29.20
C SER A 513 28.60 4.54 27.71
N GLY A 514 27.77 3.97 26.82
CA GLY A 514 27.93 4.12 25.38
C GLY A 514 27.02 3.20 24.58
N SER A 515 27.02 3.35 23.26
CA SER A 515 26.23 2.53 22.34
C SER A 515 26.92 2.41 20.99
N ALA A 516 26.63 1.33 20.26
CA ALA A 516 27.09 1.12 18.89
C ALA A 516 26.08 0.28 18.11
N PHE A 517 26.04 0.46 16.79
CA PHE A 517 25.13 -0.28 15.90
C PHE A 517 25.78 -0.52 14.54
N GLY A 518 25.31 -1.57 13.86
CA GLY A 518 25.69 -1.90 12.50
C GLY A 518 24.76 -1.27 11.45
N THR A 519 24.89 -1.72 10.22
CA THR A 519 23.97 -1.40 9.11
C THR A 519 23.41 -2.69 8.52
N ARG A 520 22.50 -2.60 7.54
CA ARG A 520 22.00 -3.77 6.83
C ARG A 520 23.11 -4.55 6.12
N GLU A 521 24.02 -3.82 5.45
CA GLU A 521 25.17 -4.41 4.75
C GLU A 521 26.24 -4.91 5.73
N ASN A 522 26.63 -4.07 6.68
CA ASN A 522 27.66 -4.35 7.68
C ASN A 522 27.04 -4.47 9.08
N ARG A 523 26.44 -5.64 9.37
CA ARG A 523 25.77 -5.92 10.65
C ARG A 523 26.73 -6.04 11.83
N ARG A 524 27.94 -6.55 11.59
CA ARG A 524 28.96 -6.73 12.61
C ARG A 524 29.62 -5.39 12.93
N PHE A 525 29.89 -5.14 14.21
CA PHE A 525 30.57 -3.93 14.66
C PHE A 525 31.36 -4.19 15.96
N THR A 526 32.26 -3.27 16.30
CA THR A 526 33.00 -3.27 17.56
C THR A 526 32.75 -1.95 18.27
N TYR A 527 32.28 -2.01 19.52
CA TYR A 527 32.30 -0.87 20.43
C TYR A 527 33.65 -0.80 21.14
N THR A 528 34.24 0.39 21.21
CA THR A 528 35.44 0.68 21.99
C THR A 528 35.22 1.99 22.73
N GLY A 529 35.19 1.96 24.06
CA GLY A 529 34.94 3.15 24.86
C GLY A 529 35.54 3.07 26.25
N LYS A 530 35.88 4.22 26.83
CA LYS A 530 36.34 4.31 28.22
C LYS A 530 35.17 4.05 29.17
N VAL A 531 35.41 3.28 30.23
CA VAL A 531 34.40 2.96 31.24
C VAL A 531 34.85 3.41 32.62
N ASN A 532 33.91 3.93 33.40
CA ASN A 532 34.16 4.37 34.76
C ASN A 532 33.86 3.21 35.74
N LEU A 533 34.91 2.60 36.28
CA LEU A 533 34.81 1.52 37.26
C LEU A 533 35.19 2.05 38.66
N ARG A 534 34.60 1.47 39.70
CA ARG A 534 34.88 1.81 41.11
C ARG A 534 35.61 0.66 41.83
N PRO A 535 36.27 0.89 42.98
CA PRO A 535 36.82 -0.20 43.78
C PRO A 535 35.74 -1.23 44.14
N GLY A 536 36.10 -2.52 44.14
CA GLY A 536 35.19 -3.63 44.41
C GLY A 536 34.40 -4.08 43.17
N THR A 537 33.20 -4.62 43.39
CA THR A 537 32.39 -5.22 42.33
C THR A 537 31.71 -4.17 41.45
N ASN A 538 31.89 -4.32 40.15
CA ASN A 538 31.27 -3.51 39.11
C ASN A 538 30.39 -4.39 38.23
N ARG A 539 29.14 -3.98 38.03
CA ARG A 539 28.21 -4.67 37.11
C ARG A 539 28.37 -4.11 35.71
N ILE A 540 28.58 -4.98 34.73
CA ILE A 540 28.55 -4.66 33.30
C ILE A 540 27.29 -5.30 32.73
N ALA A 541 26.39 -4.50 32.19
CA ALA A 541 25.18 -4.97 31.52
C ALA A 541 25.19 -4.46 30.07
N LEU A 542 25.10 -5.38 29.12
CA LEU A 542 25.09 -5.10 27.69
C LEU A 542 23.71 -5.46 27.14
N LEU A 543 22.96 -4.47 26.67
CA LEU A 543 21.68 -4.68 26.01
C LEU A 543 21.91 -4.86 24.52
N SER A 544 21.83 -6.10 24.04
CA SER A 544 21.93 -6.43 22.61
C SER A 544 20.56 -6.31 21.95
N VAL A 545 20.53 -5.73 20.74
CA VAL A 545 19.28 -5.44 20.01
C VAL A 545 19.30 -6.04 18.61
N ALA A 546 18.24 -6.77 18.26
CA ALA A 546 18.01 -7.30 16.92
C ALA A 546 16.96 -6.46 16.16
N VAL A 547 17.36 -5.77 15.10
CA VAL A 547 16.46 -4.97 14.25
C VAL A 547 15.92 -5.82 13.08
N GLY A 548 15.14 -6.85 13.41
CA GLY A 548 14.69 -7.88 12.45
C GLY A 548 15.81 -8.81 11.98
N LEU A 549 15.46 -9.94 11.36
CA LEU A 549 16.38 -11.03 11.02
C LEU A 549 16.72 -11.09 9.52
N PRO A 550 17.91 -11.63 9.15
CA PRO A 550 18.32 -11.84 7.76
C PRO A 550 17.28 -12.56 6.90
N ASN A 551 17.05 -12.08 5.67
CA ASN A 551 15.99 -12.57 4.79
C ASN A 551 16.48 -13.10 3.43
N VAL A 552 17.76 -12.91 3.12
CA VAL A 552 18.37 -13.26 1.84
C VAL A 552 19.83 -13.63 2.04
N GLY A 553 20.31 -14.59 1.26
CA GLY A 553 21.67 -15.14 1.35
C GLY A 553 21.68 -16.67 1.36
N GLY A 554 22.84 -17.27 1.15
CA GLY A 554 23.04 -18.71 1.38
C GLY A 554 23.24 -18.98 2.86
N HIS A 555 22.57 -20.01 3.39
CA HIS A 555 22.63 -20.43 4.79
C HIS A 555 22.48 -19.29 5.82
N TYR A 556 21.63 -18.29 5.54
CA TYR A 556 21.47 -17.15 6.45
C TYR A 556 20.90 -17.55 7.82
N GLU A 557 20.27 -18.72 7.92
CA GLU A 557 19.87 -19.33 9.20
C GLU A 557 21.06 -19.59 10.12
N SER A 558 22.26 -19.81 9.58
CA SER A 558 23.48 -20.01 10.36
C SER A 558 24.13 -18.70 10.81
N TRP A 559 23.66 -17.55 10.33
CA TRP A 559 24.25 -16.27 10.68
C TRP A 559 23.90 -15.89 12.12
N ASN A 560 24.94 -15.67 12.92
CA ASN A 560 24.79 -15.29 14.32
C ASN A 560 24.32 -13.84 14.46
N THR A 561 23.59 -13.57 15.54
CA THR A 561 23.23 -12.24 16.02
C THR A 561 23.61 -12.10 17.49
N GLY A 562 23.88 -10.87 17.92
CA GLY A 562 24.24 -10.55 19.31
C GLY A 562 25.73 -10.63 19.61
N ILE A 563 26.02 -10.62 20.91
CA ILE A 563 27.37 -10.45 21.45
C ILE A 563 28.01 -11.83 21.61
N LEU A 564 28.91 -12.17 20.68
CA LEU A 564 29.70 -13.40 20.72
C LEU A 564 31.18 -13.14 21.01
N GLY A 565 31.52 -11.88 21.29
CA GLY A 565 32.83 -11.45 21.72
C GLY A 565 33.88 -11.41 20.60
N PRO A 566 35.13 -11.09 20.98
CA PRO A 566 35.60 -10.84 22.35
C PRO A 566 34.91 -9.67 23.05
N VAL A 567 34.69 -9.84 24.36
CA VAL A 567 34.39 -8.76 25.32
C VAL A 567 35.60 -8.63 26.23
N ALA A 568 36.28 -7.48 26.21
CA ALA A 568 37.53 -7.32 26.94
C ALA A 568 37.68 -5.94 27.58
N LEU A 569 38.29 -5.91 28.76
CA LEU A 569 38.75 -4.69 29.42
C LEU A 569 40.25 -4.53 29.19
N HIS A 570 40.67 -3.35 28.76
CA HIS A 570 42.07 -3.00 28.55
C HIS A 570 42.46 -1.81 29.42
N GLY A 571 43.70 -1.80 29.91
CA GLY A 571 44.23 -0.68 30.71
C GLY A 571 44.02 -0.85 32.21
N LEU A 572 43.88 -2.09 32.67
CA LEU A 572 44.11 -2.46 34.07
C LEU A 572 45.62 -2.61 34.30
N ASP A 573 46.08 -2.56 35.54
CA ASP A 573 47.51 -2.72 35.87
C ASP A 573 48.06 -4.09 35.42
N GLN A 574 47.22 -5.11 35.44
CA GLN A 574 47.49 -6.46 34.90
C GLN A 574 47.37 -6.57 33.36
N GLY A 575 47.09 -5.46 32.67
CA GLY A 575 46.98 -5.38 31.21
C GLY A 575 45.57 -5.55 30.67
N LYS A 576 45.36 -6.60 29.85
CA LYS A 576 44.08 -6.91 29.19
C LYS A 576 43.39 -8.08 29.89
N TRP A 577 42.13 -7.89 30.25
CA TRP A 577 41.27 -8.94 30.79
C TRP A 577 40.19 -9.31 29.77
N ASP A 578 40.21 -10.55 29.28
CA ASP A 578 39.15 -11.11 28.46
C ASP A 578 37.99 -11.60 29.34
N LEU A 579 36.81 -11.02 29.16
CA LEU A 579 35.59 -11.33 29.90
C LEU A 579 34.71 -12.37 29.19
N SER A 580 35.07 -12.78 27.97
CA SER A 580 34.20 -13.59 27.10
C SER A 580 33.86 -14.95 27.69
N TRP A 581 34.76 -15.53 28.50
CA TRP A 581 34.62 -16.85 29.11
C TRP A 581 34.16 -16.81 30.57
N GLN A 582 33.85 -15.62 31.10
CA GLN A 582 33.33 -15.48 32.46
C GLN A 582 31.89 -15.98 32.59
N LYS A 583 31.38 -15.92 33.81
CA LYS A 583 29.99 -16.21 34.13
C LYS A 583 29.11 -15.04 33.64
N TRP A 584 28.24 -15.30 32.66
CA TRP A 584 27.30 -14.33 32.09
C TRP A 584 25.86 -14.69 32.44
N THR A 585 25.12 -13.72 32.97
CA THR A 585 23.67 -13.82 33.25
C THR A 585 22.88 -13.17 32.11
N TYR A 586 21.77 -13.79 31.74
CA TYR A 586 20.94 -13.41 30.60
C TYR A 586 19.51 -13.10 31.02
N GLN A 587 18.89 -12.13 30.36
CA GLN A 587 17.45 -11.83 30.45
C GLN A 587 16.89 -11.53 29.06
N VAL A 588 15.87 -12.29 28.65
CA VAL A 588 15.15 -12.05 27.39
C VAL A 588 14.15 -10.92 27.58
N GLY A 589 14.18 -9.95 26.68
CA GLY A 589 13.23 -8.85 26.64
C GLY A 589 13.42 -7.80 27.74
N LEU A 590 12.49 -6.87 27.75
CA LEU A 590 12.40 -5.77 28.70
C LEU A 590 11.39 -6.12 29.81
N LYS A 591 11.61 -5.57 31.01
CA LYS A 591 10.65 -5.63 32.12
C LYS A 591 9.31 -5.03 31.70
N GLY A 592 9.31 -3.91 30.96
CA GLY A 592 8.07 -3.34 30.42
C GLY A 592 7.31 -4.28 29.45
N GLU A 593 8.03 -5.12 28.69
CA GLU A 593 7.42 -6.18 27.88
C GLU A 593 6.81 -7.27 28.78
N ALA A 594 7.55 -7.74 29.78
CA ALA A 594 7.08 -8.76 30.73
C ALA A 594 5.87 -8.31 31.56
N MET A 595 5.79 -7.03 31.91
CA MET A 595 4.66 -6.42 32.61
C MET A 595 3.46 -6.13 31.70
N ASN A 596 3.61 -6.33 30.39
CA ASN A 596 2.60 -6.06 29.36
C ASN A 596 2.06 -4.61 29.42
N LEU A 597 2.96 -3.62 29.55
CA LEU A 597 2.61 -2.19 29.63
C LEU A 597 1.86 -1.64 28.40
N LEU A 598 1.84 -2.41 27.31
CA LEU A 598 1.13 -2.12 26.06
C LEU A 598 -0.37 -2.45 26.12
N SER A 599 -0.82 -3.25 27.08
CA SER A 599 -2.23 -3.65 27.17
C SER A 599 -3.09 -2.55 27.79
N PRO A 600 -4.22 -2.17 27.16
CA PRO A 600 -5.19 -1.25 27.77
C PRO A 600 -5.87 -1.84 29.01
N ASP A 601 -5.85 -3.17 29.16
CA ASP A 601 -6.50 -3.92 30.24
C ASP A 601 -5.49 -4.44 31.29
N SER A 602 -4.25 -3.94 31.27
CA SER A 602 -3.23 -4.34 32.24
C SER A 602 -3.63 -3.95 33.67
N VAL A 603 -3.57 -4.92 34.59
CA VAL A 603 -3.79 -4.76 36.03
C VAL A 603 -2.49 -4.37 36.77
N THR A 604 -1.36 -4.33 36.06
CA THR A 604 -0.03 -4.10 36.65
C THR A 604 0.20 -2.61 36.91
N SER A 605 0.10 -2.21 38.17
CA SER A 605 0.31 -0.84 38.64
C SER A 605 1.82 -0.52 38.73
N VAL A 606 2.42 -0.08 37.63
CA VAL A 606 3.69 0.67 37.71
C VAL A 606 3.41 2.13 38.06
N GLU A 607 4.29 2.75 38.83
CA GLU A 607 4.21 4.16 39.14
C GLU A 607 4.66 4.99 37.93
N TRP A 608 3.66 5.45 37.16
CA TRP A 608 3.86 6.35 36.05
C TRP A 608 4.13 7.77 36.57
N MET A 609 5.20 8.40 36.07
CA MET A 609 5.57 9.77 36.41
C MET A 609 4.98 10.75 35.40
N GLN A 610 4.38 11.85 35.88
CA GLN A 610 3.95 12.92 34.98
C GLN A 610 5.15 13.61 34.32
N SER A 611 5.00 13.96 33.05
CA SER A 611 6.07 14.52 32.22
C SER A 611 6.64 15.85 32.73
N SER A 612 5.90 16.64 33.51
CA SER A 612 6.41 17.85 34.19
C SER A 612 7.55 17.60 35.18
N LEU A 613 7.64 16.38 35.73
CA LEU A 613 8.72 15.92 36.61
C LEU A 613 9.85 15.20 35.84
N ALA A 614 9.52 14.58 34.71
CA ALA A 614 10.45 13.79 33.89
C ALA A 614 11.20 14.61 32.81
N ALA A 615 10.73 15.82 32.47
CA ALA A 615 11.27 16.65 31.37
C ALA A 615 12.69 17.21 31.58
N GLN A 616 13.38 16.89 32.68
CA GLN A 616 14.68 17.52 32.96
C GLN A 616 15.86 16.88 32.23
N ARG A 617 15.78 15.60 31.79
CA ARG A 617 16.76 14.96 30.87
C ARG A 617 16.13 13.76 30.13
N PRO A 618 16.24 13.65 28.79
CA PRO A 618 15.88 12.43 28.07
C PRO A 618 16.69 11.24 28.60
N GLN A 619 16.01 10.22 29.11
CA GLN A 619 16.65 8.99 29.59
C GLN A 619 16.48 7.88 28.54
N PRO A 620 17.51 7.07 28.28
CA PRO A 620 17.38 5.88 27.45
C PRO A 620 16.49 4.84 28.16
N LEU A 621 15.90 3.93 27.39
CA LEU A 621 15.01 2.87 27.89
C LEU A 621 13.84 3.43 28.73
N THR A 622 13.03 4.29 28.12
CA THR A 622 11.86 4.89 28.76
C THR A 622 10.58 4.47 28.05
N TRP A 623 9.56 4.08 28.82
CA TRP A 623 8.21 3.88 28.33
C TRP A 623 7.42 5.17 28.49
N HIS A 624 6.70 5.56 27.46
CA HIS A 624 5.80 6.69 27.46
C HIS A 624 4.39 6.21 27.12
N LYS A 625 3.39 6.80 27.76
CA LYS A 625 1.99 6.60 27.38
C LYS A 625 1.23 7.92 27.33
N ALA A 626 0.24 8.00 26.46
CA ALA A 626 -0.71 9.10 26.37
C ALA A 626 -2.08 8.58 25.90
N TYR A 627 -3.13 9.32 26.25
CA TYR A 627 -4.47 9.09 25.74
C TYR A 627 -4.87 10.18 24.74
N PHE A 628 -5.58 9.81 23.68
CA PHE A 628 -6.04 10.77 22.68
C PHE A 628 -7.37 10.36 22.03
N ASN A 629 -8.05 11.34 21.44
CA ASN A 629 -9.26 11.12 20.64
C ASN A 629 -8.89 10.98 19.16
N ALA A 630 -9.64 10.16 18.42
CA ALA A 630 -9.41 10.01 17.00
C ALA A 630 -9.66 11.35 16.28
N PRO A 631 -8.75 11.81 15.41
CA PRO A 631 -8.99 13.00 14.59
C PRO A 631 -10.19 12.78 13.66
N GLU A 632 -10.96 13.84 13.43
CA GLU A 632 -12.06 13.82 12.46
C GLU A 632 -11.60 13.49 11.02
N GLY A 633 -12.55 13.21 10.14
CA GLY A 633 -12.32 12.94 8.72
C GLY A 633 -11.84 11.51 8.42
N ASP A 634 -11.62 11.23 7.15
CA ASP A 634 -11.26 9.89 6.64
C ASP A 634 -9.81 9.81 6.14
N GLU A 635 -9.05 10.91 6.21
CA GLU A 635 -7.68 10.95 5.65
C GLU A 635 -6.75 10.01 6.42
N PRO A 636 -5.82 9.28 5.78
CA PRO A 636 -4.93 8.39 6.51
C PRO A 636 -4.09 9.11 7.58
N LEU A 637 -3.74 8.39 8.65
CA LEU A 637 -3.05 8.95 9.81
C LEU A 637 -1.64 8.39 9.95
N ALA A 638 -0.75 9.19 10.52
CA ALA A 638 0.58 8.75 10.94
C ALA A 638 1.00 9.46 12.23
N LEU A 639 1.95 8.88 12.96
CA LEU A 639 2.68 9.58 14.02
C LEU A 639 3.95 10.19 13.45
N ASP A 640 4.15 11.48 13.69
CA ASP A 640 5.43 12.15 13.48
C ASP A 640 6.33 11.89 14.69
N MET A 641 7.46 11.21 14.44
CA MET A 641 8.40 10.77 15.48
C MET A 641 9.74 11.53 15.41
N GLU A 642 9.83 12.65 14.69
CA GLU A 642 11.09 13.38 14.48
C GLU A 642 11.84 13.77 15.78
N GLY A 643 11.11 14.03 16.87
CA GLY A 643 11.69 14.36 18.18
C GLY A 643 12.17 13.15 19.00
N MET A 644 11.99 11.94 18.48
CA MET A 644 12.30 10.69 19.16
C MET A 644 13.56 10.03 18.58
N GLY A 645 14.08 9.00 19.23
CA GLY A 645 15.27 8.25 18.83
C GLY A 645 14.95 6.95 18.10
N LYS A 646 14.77 5.87 18.87
CA LYS A 646 14.49 4.53 18.36
C LYS A 646 13.59 3.79 19.34
N GLY A 647 12.77 2.87 18.85
CA GLY A 647 12.06 1.93 19.70
C GLY A 647 10.84 1.34 19.02
N GLN A 648 9.71 1.25 19.74
CA GLN A 648 8.49 0.61 19.26
C GLN A 648 7.24 1.40 19.67
N ILE A 649 6.19 1.31 18.83
CA ILE A 649 4.92 2.04 18.99
C ILE A 649 3.75 1.06 19.04
N TRP A 650 2.81 1.31 19.96
CA TRP A 650 1.54 0.61 20.06
C TRP A 650 0.37 1.57 20.19
N ILE A 651 -0.75 1.21 19.57
CA ILE A 651 -2.03 1.91 19.71
C ILE A 651 -3.07 0.89 20.11
N ASN A 652 -3.71 1.08 21.26
CA ASN A 652 -4.72 0.17 21.81
C ASN A 652 -4.23 -1.30 21.84
N GLY A 653 -2.97 -1.52 22.23
CA GLY A 653 -2.31 -2.83 22.24
C GLY A 653 -1.86 -3.37 20.87
N GLN A 654 -2.26 -2.73 19.77
CA GLN A 654 -1.82 -3.11 18.41
C GLN A 654 -0.48 -2.47 18.09
N SER A 655 0.51 -3.30 17.72
CA SER A 655 1.84 -2.80 17.41
C SER A 655 1.90 -2.17 16.01
N VAL A 656 2.13 -0.85 15.98
CA VAL A 656 2.40 -0.09 14.76
C VAL A 656 3.73 -0.51 14.15
N GLY A 657 4.71 -0.86 14.98
CA GLY A 657 5.99 -1.40 14.58
C GLY A 657 7.15 -0.63 15.20
N ARG A 658 8.36 -0.92 14.71
CA ARG A 658 9.58 -0.23 15.14
C ARG A 658 9.57 1.22 14.65
N TYR A 659 10.23 2.11 15.38
CA TYR A 659 10.62 3.41 14.84
C TYR A 659 12.11 3.63 15.04
N TRP A 660 12.72 4.38 14.12
CA TRP A 660 14.09 4.83 14.25
C TRP A 660 14.31 6.06 13.37
N THR A 661 14.67 7.18 13.98
CA THR A 661 14.98 8.44 13.31
C THR A 661 16.42 8.50 12.77
N ALA A 662 16.98 7.35 12.38
CA ALA A 662 18.28 7.28 11.73
C ALA A 662 18.27 8.08 10.42
N TYR A 663 19.29 8.94 10.24
CA TYR A 663 19.38 9.85 9.11
C TYR A 663 19.87 9.13 7.86
N ALA A 664 19.20 9.37 6.74
CA ALA A 664 19.52 8.81 5.45
C ALA A 664 20.85 9.38 4.92
N SER A 665 21.75 8.48 4.54
CA SER A 665 22.99 8.80 3.83
C SER A 665 22.98 8.19 2.42
N GLY A 666 23.32 8.98 1.40
CA GLY A 666 23.31 8.53 0.00
C GLY A 666 23.48 9.69 -1.00
N ASN A 667 23.05 9.48 -2.25
CA ASN A 667 23.19 10.46 -3.32
C ASN A 667 21.83 10.91 -3.86
N CYS A 668 21.35 12.07 -3.40
CA CYS A 668 20.05 12.62 -3.78
C CYS A 668 20.13 13.70 -4.87
N ASN A 669 21.04 13.60 -5.83
CA ASN A 669 21.29 14.60 -6.88
C ASN A 669 20.29 14.60 -8.05
N GLY A 670 19.01 14.37 -7.78
CA GLY A 670 17.95 14.27 -8.80
C GLY A 670 18.15 13.10 -9.78
N CYS A 671 17.17 12.83 -10.64
CA CYS A 671 17.31 11.77 -11.64
C CYS A 671 16.49 12.01 -12.91
N SER A 672 16.90 11.35 -13.99
CA SER A 672 16.16 11.29 -15.25
C SER A 672 15.46 9.94 -15.41
N TYR A 673 14.28 9.94 -16.03
CA TYR A 673 13.59 8.69 -16.38
C TYR A 673 14.36 7.88 -17.43
N ALA A 674 15.12 8.54 -18.33
CA ALA A 674 15.74 7.87 -19.46
C ALA A 674 16.97 7.03 -19.07
N GLY A 675 17.15 5.90 -19.76
CA GLY A 675 18.25 4.96 -19.54
C GLY A 675 18.03 3.99 -18.39
N THR A 676 18.83 2.92 -18.37
CA THR A 676 18.69 1.80 -17.44
C THR A 676 18.56 2.25 -15.98
N PHE A 677 17.50 1.78 -15.32
CA PHE A 677 17.24 2.01 -13.92
C PHE A 677 18.03 1.05 -13.03
N ARG A 678 18.48 1.56 -11.89
CA ARG A 678 19.06 0.83 -10.76
C ARG A 678 18.61 1.53 -9.47
N PRO A 679 18.57 0.86 -8.30
CA PRO A 679 18.01 1.43 -7.08
C PRO A 679 18.64 2.79 -6.73
N THR A 680 19.97 2.91 -6.86
CA THR A 680 20.72 4.13 -6.56
C THR A 680 20.53 5.29 -7.54
N LYS A 681 19.72 5.14 -8.61
CA LYS A 681 19.55 6.17 -9.65
C LYS A 681 18.73 7.37 -9.16
N CYS A 682 17.72 7.12 -8.33
CA CYS A 682 16.72 8.10 -7.92
C CYS A 682 16.51 7.96 -6.41
N GLN A 683 17.41 8.55 -5.63
CA GLN A 683 17.37 8.53 -4.17
C GLN A 683 16.85 9.87 -3.63
N LEU A 684 16.10 9.81 -2.53
CA LEU A 684 15.53 10.95 -1.82
C LEU A 684 15.79 10.84 -0.32
N GLY A 685 15.56 11.95 0.39
CA GLY A 685 15.57 12.01 1.85
C GLY A 685 16.95 12.16 2.49
N CYS A 686 18.03 12.36 1.72
CA CYS A 686 19.38 12.57 2.27
C CYS A 686 19.40 13.70 3.31
N GLY A 687 20.04 13.45 4.46
CA GLY A 687 20.12 14.43 5.55
C GLY A 687 18.84 14.60 6.36
N GLN A 688 17.85 13.71 6.17
CA GLN A 688 16.63 13.61 6.97
C GLN A 688 16.51 12.19 7.54
N PRO A 689 15.70 11.96 8.60
CA PRO A 689 15.37 10.61 9.03
C PRO A 689 14.80 9.79 7.86
N THR A 690 15.31 8.57 7.64
CA THR A 690 14.79 7.71 6.55
C THR A 690 13.29 7.49 6.66
N GLN A 691 12.81 7.30 7.90
CA GLN A 691 11.39 7.25 8.21
C GLN A 691 11.08 8.17 9.38
N LYS A 692 10.35 9.25 9.07
CA LYS A 692 9.84 10.22 10.04
C LYS A 692 8.41 9.91 10.50
N TRP A 693 7.56 9.45 9.58
CA TRP A 693 6.15 9.18 9.82
C TRP A 693 5.84 7.68 9.89
N TYR A 694 5.02 7.31 10.87
CA TYR A 694 4.67 5.92 11.16
C TYR A 694 3.16 5.72 11.05
N HIS A 695 2.74 4.92 10.08
CA HIS A 695 1.35 4.74 9.69
C HIS A 695 0.49 4.21 10.85
N VAL A 696 -0.62 4.90 11.11
CA VAL A 696 -1.66 4.50 12.07
C VAL A 696 -2.94 4.14 11.31
N PRO A 697 -3.28 2.85 11.20
CA PRO A 697 -4.54 2.45 10.58
C PRO A 697 -5.73 3.03 11.35
N ARG A 698 -6.65 3.68 10.63
CA ARG A 698 -7.85 4.27 11.24
C ARG A 698 -8.71 3.22 11.97
N SER A 699 -8.75 1.99 11.48
CA SER A 699 -9.53 0.91 12.11
C SER A 699 -8.97 0.43 13.45
N TRP A 700 -7.79 0.88 13.87
CA TRP A 700 -7.26 0.63 15.21
C TRP A 700 -7.71 1.68 16.24
N LEU A 701 -8.37 2.75 15.79
CA LEU A 701 -8.82 3.84 16.64
C LEU A 701 -10.28 3.69 17.04
N LYS A 702 -10.55 3.95 18.32
CA LYS A 702 -11.86 4.25 18.88
C LYS A 702 -12.12 5.76 18.72
N PRO A 703 -13.38 6.23 18.77
CA PRO A 703 -13.67 7.67 18.71
C PRO A 703 -12.92 8.49 19.77
N THR A 704 -12.87 7.98 21.00
CA THR A 704 -12.23 8.63 22.15
C THR A 704 -11.39 7.63 22.94
N ASN A 705 -10.51 8.15 23.79
CA ASN A 705 -9.73 7.37 24.78
C ASN A 705 -8.87 6.25 24.15
N ASN A 706 -8.14 6.59 23.09
CA ASN A 706 -7.14 5.70 22.50
C ASN A 706 -5.86 5.76 23.31
N LEU A 707 -5.33 4.59 23.67
CA LEU A 707 -4.05 4.47 24.35
C LEU A 707 -2.92 4.42 23.32
N LEU A 708 -2.00 5.39 23.37
CA LEU A 708 -0.72 5.37 22.68
C LEU A 708 0.37 4.99 23.68
N VAL A 709 1.14 3.95 23.38
CA VAL A 709 2.34 3.55 24.13
C VAL A 709 3.54 3.58 23.22
N VAL A 710 4.63 4.18 23.70
CA VAL A 710 5.91 4.28 22.99
C VAL A 710 7.01 3.79 23.92
N PHE A 711 7.78 2.81 23.48
CA PHE A 711 9.05 2.49 24.11
C PHE A 711 10.17 3.25 23.40
N GLU A 712 10.93 4.08 24.11
CA GLU A 712 12.06 4.87 23.63
C GLU A 712 13.39 4.31 24.14
N GLU A 713 14.20 3.80 23.21
CA GLU A 713 15.44 3.08 23.44
C GLU A 713 16.64 4.00 23.66
N LEU A 714 16.75 5.10 22.89
CA LEU A 714 17.94 5.96 22.87
C LEU A 714 17.79 7.22 23.72
N GLY A 715 16.55 7.68 23.91
CA GLY A 715 16.21 8.94 24.56
C GLY A 715 15.67 9.95 23.54
N GLY A 716 14.43 10.39 23.76
CA GLY A 716 13.70 11.29 22.89
C GLY A 716 12.81 12.25 23.68
N ASP A 717 12.28 13.26 23.01
CA ASP A 717 11.32 14.19 23.60
C ASP A 717 9.89 13.86 23.14
N PRO A 718 9.09 13.17 23.98
CA PRO A 718 7.74 12.75 23.61
C PRO A 718 6.80 13.95 23.35
N SER A 719 7.11 15.14 23.87
CA SER A 719 6.29 16.35 23.62
C SER A 719 6.30 16.78 22.15
N ARG A 720 7.29 16.32 21.36
CA ARG A 720 7.40 16.57 19.92
C ARG A 720 6.66 15.55 19.06
N ILE A 721 6.15 14.48 19.65
CA ILE A 721 5.31 13.52 18.92
C ILE A 721 3.99 14.20 18.58
N SER A 722 3.56 14.08 17.32
CA SER A 722 2.26 14.57 16.89
C SER A 722 1.56 13.59 15.96
N LEU A 723 0.23 13.57 16.00
CA LEU A 723 -0.57 12.83 15.04
C LEU A 723 -0.80 13.71 13.82
N VAL A 724 -0.50 13.18 12.63
CA VAL A 724 -0.60 13.89 11.35
C VAL A 724 -1.59 13.19 10.41
N LYS A 725 -2.25 13.98 9.57
CA LYS A 725 -3.11 13.53 8.47
C LYS A 725 -2.37 13.61 7.15
N ARG A 726 -2.44 12.54 6.37
CA ARG A 726 -1.89 12.51 5.02
C ARG A 726 -2.93 13.04 4.02
N SER A 727 -2.67 14.23 3.49
CA SER A 727 -3.61 14.94 2.62
C SER A 727 -2.98 15.40 1.30
N LEU A 728 -3.80 15.54 0.28
CA LEU A 728 -3.39 16.08 -1.02
C LEU A 728 -3.37 17.60 -0.93
N ALA A 729 -2.19 18.20 -1.03
CA ALA A 729 -2.00 19.65 -0.86
C ALA A 729 -2.04 20.42 -2.18
N SER A 730 -1.39 19.88 -3.22
CA SER A 730 -1.46 20.44 -4.56
C SER A 730 -1.48 19.36 -5.64
N VAL A 731 -1.96 19.74 -6.81
CA VAL A 731 -1.92 18.92 -8.01
C VAL A 731 -1.26 19.70 -9.14
N CYS A 732 -0.46 19.00 -9.91
CA CYS A 732 0.17 19.52 -11.10
C CYS A 732 -0.28 18.75 -12.32
N ALA A 733 -0.23 19.35 -13.51
CA ALA A 733 -0.37 18.60 -14.74
C ALA A 733 0.43 19.29 -15.84
N GLU A 734 1.04 18.49 -16.73
CA GLU A 734 1.70 18.96 -17.94
C GLU A 734 1.25 18.09 -19.11
N VAL A 735 0.70 18.72 -20.15
CA VAL A 735 0.26 18.01 -21.36
C VAL A 735 0.64 18.82 -22.60
N SER A 736 1.10 18.14 -23.65
CA SER A 736 1.47 18.76 -24.92
C SER A 736 0.33 18.77 -25.94
N GLU A 737 0.39 19.65 -26.94
CA GLU A 737 -0.60 19.74 -28.03
C GLU A 737 -0.75 18.46 -28.86
N PHE A 738 0.27 17.61 -28.88
CA PHE A 738 0.30 16.32 -29.59
C PHE A 738 0.37 15.13 -28.62
N HIS A 739 -0.28 15.27 -27.46
CA HIS A 739 -0.42 14.17 -26.52
C HIS A 739 -1.37 13.09 -27.09
N PRO A 740 -0.94 11.81 -27.14
CA PRO A 740 -1.78 10.73 -27.68
C PRO A 740 -2.98 10.48 -26.76
N THR A 741 -4.17 10.23 -27.31
CA THR A 741 -5.34 9.89 -26.50
C THR A 741 -6.16 8.77 -27.14
N ILE A 742 -6.66 7.84 -26.31
CA ILE A 742 -7.54 6.73 -26.74
C ILE A 742 -8.85 7.24 -27.36
N LYS A 743 -9.31 8.45 -27.02
CA LYS A 743 -10.54 9.02 -27.59
C LYS A 743 -10.39 9.45 -29.06
N ASN A 744 -9.17 9.77 -29.51
CA ASN A 744 -8.91 10.12 -30.91
C ASN A 744 -8.98 8.88 -31.82
N TRP A 745 -8.64 7.70 -31.28
CA TRP A 745 -8.67 6.41 -31.97
C TRP A 745 -10.09 6.02 -32.48
N GLN A 746 -11.15 6.23 -31.69
CA GLN A 746 -12.52 5.85 -32.13
C GLN A 746 -13.05 6.68 -33.31
N ILE A 747 -12.45 7.83 -33.61
CA ILE A 747 -12.88 8.72 -34.70
C ILE A 747 -12.14 8.37 -36.01
N GLU A 748 -10.85 8.03 -35.90
CA GLU A 748 -9.98 7.70 -37.05
C GLU A 748 -10.26 6.32 -37.66
N SER A 749 -10.63 5.31 -36.87
CA SER A 749 -10.91 3.95 -37.39
C SER A 749 -12.21 3.83 -38.19
N TYR A 750 -13.15 4.78 -38.06
CA TYR A 750 -14.46 4.75 -38.75
C TYR A 750 -14.62 5.80 -39.87
N GLY A 751 -13.55 6.50 -40.25
CA GLY A 751 -13.58 7.41 -41.41
C GLY A 751 -14.54 8.61 -41.28
N ARG A 752 -14.94 8.99 -40.06
CA ARG A 752 -15.77 10.19 -39.83
C ARG A 752 -14.88 11.42 -39.67
N ALA A 753 -15.12 12.43 -40.51
CA ALA A 753 -14.52 13.75 -40.42
C ALA A 753 -15.11 14.58 -39.25
N GLU A 754 -14.98 14.11 -38.00
CA GLU A 754 -15.19 14.97 -36.83
C GLU A 754 -13.84 15.55 -36.36
N GLU A 755 -13.87 16.82 -35.91
CA GLU A 755 -12.70 17.58 -35.47
C GLU A 755 -11.85 16.80 -34.45
N PHE A 756 -10.55 16.70 -34.74
CA PHE A 756 -9.50 16.19 -33.85
C PHE A 756 -9.77 16.66 -32.41
N HIS A 757 -10.06 15.76 -31.47
CA HIS A 757 -10.24 16.16 -30.09
C HIS A 757 -8.88 16.63 -29.54
N SER A 758 -8.76 17.95 -29.38
CA SER A 758 -7.55 18.56 -28.84
C SER A 758 -7.29 18.03 -27.42
N PRO A 759 -6.04 17.70 -27.07
CA PRO A 759 -5.69 17.21 -25.75
C PRO A 759 -6.19 18.14 -24.63
N LYS A 760 -6.40 17.57 -23.45
CA LYS A 760 -6.86 18.32 -22.28
C LYS A 760 -5.97 18.05 -21.09
N VAL A 761 -5.67 19.09 -20.34
CA VAL A 761 -5.19 18.97 -18.97
C VAL A 761 -6.38 18.65 -18.08
N HIS A 762 -6.23 17.63 -17.23
CA HIS A 762 -7.23 17.23 -16.25
C HIS A 762 -6.67 17.41 -14.84
N LEU A 763 -7.40 18.17 -14.00
CA LEU A 763 -7.11 18.30 -12.58
C LEU A 763 -8.27 17.73 -11.78
N ARG A 764 -7.95 16.98 -10.73
CA ARG A 764 -8.87 16.31 -9.84
C ARG A 764 -8.33 16.32 -8.41
N CYS A 765 -9.17 16.77 -7.49
CA CYS A 765 -8.93 16.74 -6.05
C CYS A 765 -9.42 15.42 -5.43
N SER A 766 -9.07 15.21 -4.16
CA SER A 766 -9.67 14.17 -3.33
C SER A 766 -11.16 14.45 -3.07
N VAL A 767 -11.87 13.44 -2.54
CA VAL A 767 -13.28 13.62 -2.12
C VAL A 767 -13.35 14.70 -1.03
N GLY A 768 -14.30 15.64 -1.15
CA GLY A 768 -14.45 16.75 -0.20
C GLY A 768 -13.48 17.93 -0.38
N GLN A 769 -12.54 17.86 -1.32
CA GLN A 769 -11.64 18.97 -1.65
C GLN A 769 -12.05 19.70 -2.93
N SER A 770 -11.73 20.99 -2.99
CA SER A 770 -11.84 21.82 -4.19
C SER A 770 -10.54 22.55 -4.48
N ILE A 771 -10.35 22.96 -5.75
CA ILE A 771 -9.24 23.80 -6.16
C ILE A 771 -9.47 25.22 -5.63
N THR A 772 -8.57 25.72 -4.80
CA THR A 772 -8.70 27.06 -4.18
C THR A 772 -7.90 28.12 -4.91
N SER A 773 -6.73 27.79 -5.43
CA SER A 773 -5.89 28.71 -6.20
C SER A 773 -5.08 28.01 -7.27
N ILE A 774 -4.65 28.78 -8.28
CA ILE A 774 -3.66 28.35 -9.26
C ILE A 774 -2.31 28.93 -8.83
N LYS A 775 -1.34 28.07 -8.50
CA LYS A 775 0.02 28.51 -8.13
C LYS A 775 0.85 28.85 -9.37
N PHE A 776 0.63 28.11 -10.45
CA PHE A 776 1.34 28.30 -11.72
C PHE A 776 0.46 27.88 -12.90
N ALA A 777 0.52 28.59 -14.02
CA ALA A 777 -0.06 28.16 -15.28
C ALA A 777 0.69 28.77 -16.46
N SER A 778 1.12 27.94 -17.41
CA SER A 778 1.77 28.40 -18.64
C SER A 778 1.44 27.50 -19.82
N PHE A 779 0.84 28.08 -20.85
CA PHE A 779 0.71 27.49 -22.18
C PHE A 779 1.83 28.05 -23.07
N GLY A 780 2.78 27.21 -23.47
CA GLY A 780 3.98 27.62 -24.20
C GLY A 780 5.10 26.61 -24.03
N THR A 781 6.29 27.06 -23.61
CA THR A 781 7.46 26.21 -23.37
C THR A 781 7.92 26.22 -21.90
N PRO A 782 7.06 25.90 -20.92
CA PRO A 782 7.42 25.93 -19.51
C PRO A 782 8.59 24.98 -19.19
N LEU A 783 9.34 25.31 -18.14
CA LEU A 783 10.47 24.55 -17.63
C LEU A 783 10.17 24.06 -16.20
N GLY A 784 10.98 23.11 -15.71
CA GLY A 784 10.88 22.59 -14.35
C GLY A 784 9.93 21.40 -14.21
N THR A 785 9.61 21.05 -12.97
CA THR A 785 8.71 19.95 -12.62
C THR A 785 7.65 20.43 -11.62
N CYS A 786 6.69 19.58 -11.27
CA CYS A 786 5.66 19.92 -10.28
C CYS A 786 6.27 20.50 -8.98
N GLY A 787 5.82 21.67 -8.53
CA GLY A 787 6.38 22.40 -7.40
C GLY A 787 7.59 23.30 -7.73
N SER A 788 8.11 23.25 -8.96
CA SER A 788 9.27 24.02 -9.43
C SER A 788 9.10 24.56 -10.85
N TYR A 789 7.85 24.66 -11.33
CA TYR A 789 7.58 25.14 -12.67
C TYR A 789 8.03 26.59 -12.84
N GLN A 790 8.60 26.87 -14.02
CA GLN A 790 9.03 28.19 -14.42
C GLN A 790 8.46 28.52 -15.80
N GLN A 791 8.12 29.80 -15.98
CA GLN A 791 7.74 30.29 -17.30
C GLN A 791 8.95 30.18 -18.24
N GLY A 792 8.73 29.63 -19.43
CA GLY A 792 9.79 29.58 -20.45
C GLY A 792 9.76 30.76 -21.41
N ALA A 793 10.60 30.68 -22.43
CA ALA A 793 10.74 31.73 -23.45
C ALA A 793 9.45 32.01 -24.24
N CYS A 794 8.61 30.98 -24.44
CA CYS A 794 7.27 31.13 -25.01
C CYS A 794 6.19 30.93 -23.94
N HIS A 795 5.24 31.86 -23.87
CA HIS A 795 4.12 31.82 -22.93
C HIS A 795 2.92 32.64 -23.44
N ALA A 796 1.71 32.08 -23.37
CA ALA A 796 0.48 32.82 -23.58
C ALA A 796 0.07 33.57 -22.30
N SER A 797 0.01 34.90 -22.34
CA SER A 797 -0.29 35.76 -21.19
C SER A 797 -1.65 35.50 -20.53
N THR A 798 -2.59 34.88 -21.24
CA THR A 798 -3.93 34.53 -20.74
C THR A 798 -3.96 33.21 -19.94
N SER A 799 -2.86 32.46 -19.90
CA SER A 799 -2.78 31.10 -19.32
C SER A 799 -3.36 31.05 -17.91
N TYR A 800 -2.95 31.98 -17.05
CA TYR A 800 -3.38 32.04 -15.66
C TYR A 800 -4.89 32.29 -15.52
N ALA A 801 -5.38 33.37 -16.13
CA ALA A 801 -6.79 33.78 -16.05
C ALA A 801 -7.77 32.70 -16.57
N ILE A 802 -7.37 31.94 -17.61
CA ILE A 802 -8.19 30.84 -18.15
C ILE A 802 -8.31 29.71 -17.14
N LEU A 803 -7.20 29.34 -16.49
CA LEU A 803 -7.18 28.26 -15.52
C LEU A 803 -7.95 28.63 -14.25
N GLU A 804 -7.77 29.85 -13.73
CA GLU A 804 -8.55 30.36 -12.59
C GLU A 804 -10.05 30.27 -12.85
N LYS A 805 -10.50 30.86 -13.97
CA LYS A 805 -11.91 30.88 -14.36
C LYS A 805 -12.49 29.48 -14.53
N LYS A 806 -11.69 28.51 -14.99
CA LYS A 806 -12.19 27.15 -15.28
C LYS A 806 -12.10 26.22 -14.08
N CYS A 807 -11.16 26.41 -13.16
CA CYS A 807 -10.79 25.41 -12.16
C CYS A 807 -11.12 25.79 -10.71
N ILE A 808 -11.00 27.07 -10.32
CA ILE A 808 -11.23 27.48 -8.93
C ILE A 808 -12.67 27.16 -8.49
N GLY A 809 -12.82 26.69 -7.25
CA GLY A 809 -14.09 26.27 -6.65
C GLY A 809 -14.62 24.94 -7.16
N LYS A 810 -13.84 24.18 -7.92
CA LYS A 810 -14.25 22.86 -8.45
C LYS A 810 -13.35 21.77 -7.94
N GLN A 811 -13.95 20.62 -7.64
CA GLN A 811 -13.23 19.38 -7.34
C GLN A 811 -12.54 18.78 -8.59
N ARG A 812 -13.07 19.08 -9.78
CA ARG A 812 -12.51 18.61 -11.06
C ARG A 812 -12.60 19.71 -12.10
N CYS A 813 -11.55 19.87 -12.89
CA CYS A 813 -11.58 20.72 -14.08
C CYS A 813 -10.83 20.07 -15.24
N ALA A 814 -11.19 20.48 -16.45
CA ALA A 814 -10.52 20.08 -17.67
C ALA A 814 -10.33 21.30 -18.58
N VAL A 815 -9.12 21.50 -19.07
CA VAL A 815 -8.79 22.63 -19.96
C VAL A 815 -8.19 22.11 -21.25
N THR A 816 -8.78 22.52 -22.37
CA THR A 816 -8.37 22.12 -23.72
C THR A 816 -7.12 22.88 -24.15
N ILE A 817 -6.17 22.16 -24.72
CA ILE A 817 -4.89 22.66 -25.18
C ILE A 817 -5.04 23.02 -26.65
N SER A 818 -5.30 24.29 -26.90
CA SER A 818 -5.38 24.85 -28.25
C SER A 818 -5.07 26.34 -28.22
N ASN A 819 -4.45 26.85 -29.28
CA ASN A 819 -4.20 28.28 -29.46
C ASN A 819 -5.47 29.12 -29.28
N SER A 820 -6.60 28.64 -29.83
CA SER A 820 -7.90 29.32 -29.70
C SER A 820 -8.41 29.43 -28.26
N ASN A 821 -8.09 28.48 -27.39
CA ASN A 821 -8.51 28.53 -25.99
C ASN A 821 -7.65 29.51 -25.19
N PHE A 822 -6.42 29.81 -25.64
CA PHE A 822 -5.46 30.73 -25.01
C PHE A 822 -5.28 32.06 -25.77
N GLY A 823 -6.17 32.35 -26.72
CA GLY A 823 -6.18 33.58 -27.51
C GLY A 823 -5.54 33.40 -28.89
N GLN A 824 -4.21 33.48 -28.97
CA GLN A 824 -3.44 33.33 -30.20
C GLN A 824 -2.25 32.38 -30.00
N ASP A 825 -1.58 31.94 -31.07
CA ASP A 825 -0.40 31.09 -30.95
C ASP A 825 0.75 31.88 -30.29
N PRO A 826 1.18 31.53 -29.06
CA PRO A 826 2.26 32.25 -28.38
C PRO A 826 3.64 31.98 -28.99
N CYS A 827 3.80 30.90 -29.77
CA CYS A 827 5.04 30.58 -30.48
C CYS A 827 4.77 29.67 -31.69
N PRO A 828 4.63 30.27 -32.90
CA PRO A 828 4.49 29.52 -34.14
C PRO A 828 5.65 28.54 -34.36
N ASN A 829 5.34 27.35 -34.90
CA ASN A 829 6.30 26.27 -35.19
C ASN A 829 7.04 25.68 -33.97
N VAL A 830 6.65 26.04 -32.76
CA VAL A 830 7.15 25.45 -31.52
C VAL A 830 6.06 24.58 -30.91
N MET A 831 6.41 23.36 -30.48
CA MET A 831 5.50 22.49 -29.74
C MET A 831 5.19 23.13 -28.39
N LYS A 832 3.91 23.42 -28.14
CA LYS A 832 3.49 23.99 -26.87
C LYS A 832 3.01 22.90 -25.91
N LYS A 833 3.11 23.23 -24.64
CA LYS A 833 2.57 22.45 -23.52
C LYS A 833 1.82 23.37 -22.59
N LEU A 834 0.79 22.83 -21.95
CA LEU A 834 0.12 23.47 -20.82
C LEU A 834 0.62 22.82 -19.53
N SER A 835 1.37 23.56 -18.73
CA SER A 835 1.76 23.16 -17.37
C SER A 835 0.98 23.99 -16.35
N VAL A 836 0.41 23.33 -15.34
CA VAL A 836 -0.39 23.95 -14.28
C VAL A 836 -0.03 23.35 -12.93
N GLU A 837 -0.07 24.17 -11.89
CA GLU A 837 -0.04 23.77 -10.49
C GLU A 837 -1.21 24.45 -9.75
N ALA A 838 -1.98 23.67 -9.01
CA ALA A 838 -3.17 24.14 -8.30
C ALA A 838 -3.12 23.70 -6.82
N ALA A 839 -3.42 24.64 -5.92
CA ALA A 839 -3.57 24.37 -4.49
C ALA A 839 -4.97 23.87 -4.18
N LEU A 840 -5.08 22.98 -3.19
CA LEU A 840 -6.33 22.36 -2.78
C LEU A 840 -6.65 22.64 -1.32
N GLN A 841 -7.93 22.65 -0.99
CA GLN A 841 -8.41 22.68 0.39
C GLN A 841 -9.70 21.88 0.51
N PHE A 842 -9.99 21.35 1.70
CA PHE A 842 -11.31 20.82 1.99
C PHE A 842 -12.36 21.93 1.94
N GLU A 843 -13.50 21.64 1.34
CA GLU A 843 -14.65 22.52 1.44
C GLU A 843 -15.01 22.64 2.91
N ALA A 844 -14.92 23.85 3.48
CA ALA A 844 -15.45 24.11 4.80
C ALA A 844 -16.95 23.78 4.73
N TYR A 845 -17.37 22.69 5.37
CA TYR A 845 -18.76 22.52 5.73
C TYR A 845 -19.07 23.65 6.71
N GLY A 846 -19.47 24.81 6.19
CA GLY A 846 -20.14 25.81 7.00
C GLY A 846 -21.24 25.09 7.75
N GLU A 847 -21.27 25.22 9.08
CA GLU A 847 -22.26 24.63 9.95
C GLU A 847 -23.64 24.76 9.32
N PHE A 848 -24.14 23.70 8.68
CA PHE A 848 -25.52 23.62 8.22
C PHE A 848 -26.41 23.33 9.43
N GLN A 849 -26.31 24.16 10.47
CA GLN A 849 -27.27 24.23 11.57
C GLN A 849 -28.58 24.90 11.10
N ALA A 850 -28.55 25.69 10.01
CA ALA A 850 -29.69 26.50 9.58
C ALA A 850 -30.96 25.71 9.16
N PRO A 851 -30.92 24.61 8.39
CA PRO A 851 -32.15 23.93 7.96
C PRO A 851 -32.83 23.18 9.11
N VAL A 852 -32.04 22.62 10.04
CA VAL A 852 -32.54 21.88 11.19
C VAL A 852 -33.11 22.84 12.24
N LEU A 853 -32.44 23.98 12.50
CA LEU A 853 -32.99 25.03 13.36
C LEU A 853 -34.26 25.69 12.77
N LEU A 854 -34.34 25.88 11.45
CA LEU A 854 -35.55 26.37 10.79
C LEU A 854 -36.71 25.35 10.91
N LEU A 855 -36.43 24.06 10.85
CA LEU A 855 -37.41 22.99 11.07
C LEU A 855 -37.88 22.97 12.53
N PHE A 856 -36.98 23.07 13.50
CA PHE A 856 -37.33 23.15 14.92
C PHE A 856 -38.09 24.43 15.27
N LYS A 857 -37.75 25.57 14.64
CA LYS A 857 -38.47 26.84 14.80
C LYS A 857 -39.88 26.78 14.18
N TRP A 858 -40.03 26.16 13.01
CA TRP A 858 -41.33 25.90 12.39
C TRP A 858 -42.21 24.99 13.25
N MET A 859 -41.64 23.89 13.80
CA MET A 859 -42.36 23.00 14.71
C MET A 859 -42.80 23.72 15.98
N ARG A 860 -41.95 24.57 16.58
CA ARG A 860 -42.27 25.33 17.80
C ARG A 860 -43.39 26.35 17.55
N GLU A 861 -43.33 27.09 16.45
CA GLU A 861 -44.33 28.11 16.09
C GLU A 861 -45.69 27.51 15.65
N HIS A 862 -45.72 26.28 15.13
CA HIS A 862 -46.96 25.60 14.73
C HIS A 862 -47.59 24.75 15.84
N TRP A 863 -46.83 24.35 16.86
CA TRP A 863 -47.37 23.59 18.00
C TRP A 863 -48.11 24.49 18.99
N GLU A 864 -47.64 25.73 19.21
CA GLU A 864 -48.29 26.69 20.11
C GLU A 864 -49.65 27.21 19.60
N LYS A 865 -49.97 27.03 18.31
CA LYS A 865 -51.20 27.55 17.69
C LYS A 865 -52.35 26.55 17.56
N ARG A 866 -52.21 25.32 18.07
CA ARG A 866 -53.30 24.34 18.06
C ARG A 866 -53.56 23.78 19.46
N SER A 867 -54.67 24.21 20.06
CA SER A 867 -55.33 23.50 21.15
C SER A 867 -55.85 22.15 20.62
N VAL A 868 -54.99 21.12 20.61
CA VAL A 868 -55.42 19.76 20.28
C VAL A 868 -55.66 19.01 21.59
N SER A 869 -56.93 18.77 21.88
CA SER A 869 -57.39 17.83 22.89
C SER A 869 -56.79 16.44 22.62
N SER A 870 -56.10 15.91 23.64
CA SER A 870 -55.85 14.48 23.87
C SER A 870 -55.60 13.61 22.63
N GLY A 871 -54.36 13.59 22.15
CA GLY A 871 -53.89 12.60 21.18
C GLY A 871 -52.38 12.70 20.96
N VAL A 872 -51.65 11.60 21.19
CA VAL A 872 -50.21 11.51 20.90
C VAL A 872 -50.02 11.52 19.38
N ILE A 873 -49.25 12.49 18.86
CA ILE A 873 -48.92 12.58 17.43
C ILE A 873 -47.57 11.89 17.21
N TYR A 874 -47.54 10.85 16.38
CA TYR A 874 -46.31 10.20 15.95
C TYR A 874 -45.85 10.79 14.61
N LEU A 875 -44.63 11.33 14.56
CA LEU A 875 -43.97 11.75 13.32
C LEU A 875 -43.09 10.61 12.82
N VAL A 876 -43.39 10.11 11.62
CA VAL A 876 -42.64 9.05 10.96
C VAL A 876 -41.81 9.63 9.83
N PHE A 877 -40.48 9.51 9.90
CA PHE A 877 -39.56 9.93 8.85
C PHE A 877 -39.20 8.73 7.97
N VAL A 878 -39.45 8.86 6.66
CA VAL A 878 -39.06 7.86 5.66
C VAL A 878 -37.94 8.42 4.81
N LEU A 879 -36.75 7.80 4.89
CA LEU A 879 -35.61 8.13 4.04
C LEU A 879 -35.52 7.11 2.89
N SER A 880 -35.54 7.59 1.64
CA SER A 880 -35.30 6.76 0.45
C SER A 880 -34.07 7.25 -0.31
N GLY A 881 -33.05 6.40 -0.45
CA GLY A 881 -31.90 6.62 -1.32
C GLY A 881 -32.17 6.12 -2.75
N GLU A 882 -31.61 6.80 -3.76
CA GLU A 882 -31.59 6.28 -5.13
C GLU A 882 -30.56 5.16 -5.25
N LYS A 883 -31.08 3.93 -5.38
CA LYS A 883 -30.44 2.61 -5.61
C LYS A 883 -30.33 1.70 -4.36
N SER A 884 -31.14 0.63 -4.42
CA SER A 884 -31.09 -0.66 -3.69
C SER A 884 -30.91 -0.62 -2.15
N ASN A 885 -32.04 -0.45 -1.45
CA ASN A 885 -32.45 -0.78 -0.05
C ASN A 885 -31.39 -0.84 1.08
N PRO A 886 -31.66 -0.22 2.26
CA PRO A 886 -32.87 -0.44 3.07
C PRO A 886 -33.68 0.84 3.36
N ARG A 887 -34.98 0.69 3.65
CA ARG A 887 -35.85 1.77 4.17
C ARG A 887 -35.82 1.71 5.69
N TYR A 888 -35.25 2.72 6.35
CA TYR A 888 -35.34 2.86 7.79
C TYR A 888 -36.56 3.71 8.15
N VAL A 889 -37.32 3.26 9.16
CA VAL A 889 -38.47 3.98 9.72
C VAL A 889 -38.09 4.31 11.16
N PHE A 890 -38.04 5.60 11.49
CA PHE A 890 -37.83 6.07 12.86
C PHE A 890 -39.13 6.67 13.40
N MET A 891 -39.49 6.31 14.63
CA MET A 891 -40.55 6.96 15.41
C MET A 891 -39.92 7.77 16.53
N LEU A 892 -40.22 9.06 16.61
CA LEU A 892 -40.01 9.87 17.81
C LEU A 892 -41.34 9.95 18.54
N GLY A 893 -41.42 9.40 19.74
CA GLY A 893 -42.50 9.65 20.69
C GLY A 893 -42.02 10.67 21.71
N ALA A 894 -42.72 11.79 21.85
CA ALA A 894 -42.46 12.77 22.89
C ALA A 894 -43.61 12.73 23.92
N ASP A 895 -43.27 12.40 25.17
CA ASP A 895 -44.10 12.64 26.35
C ASP A 895 -43.80 14.07 26.85
N PRO A 896 -44.76 14.90 27.32
CA PRO A 896 -44.53 16.32 27.59
C PRO A 896 -43.55 16.66 28.74
N SER A 897 -42.88 15.67 29.35
CA SER A 897 -41.99 15.88 30.49
C SER A 897 -40.54 15.40 30.30
N MET A 898 -40.08 15.12 29.07
CA MET A 898 -38.70 14.65 28.82
C MET A 898 -37.92 15.58 27.88
N THR A 899 -36.78 16.07 28.36
CA THR A 899 -35.74 16.72 27.54
C THR A 899 -35.15 15.68 26.60
N ILE A 900 -35.32 15.84 25.28
CA ILE A 900 -34.69 14.97 24.28
C ILE A 900 -33.39 15.63 23.84
N ASP A 901 -32.27 14.98 24.15
CA ASP A 901 -30.97 15.25 23.53
C ASP A 901 -30.76 14.20 22.43
N ALA A 902 -30.74 14.62 21.17
CA ALA A 902 -30.59 13.72 20.03
C ALA A 902 -29.58 14.33 19.03
N THR A 903 -28.39 13.74 18.98
CA THR A 903 -27.38 14.01 17.95
C THR A 903 -27.63 13.09 16.74
N LEU A 904 -27.87 13.68 15.56
CA LEU A 904 -28.09 12.95 14.29
C LEU A 904 -26.88 13.14 13.36
N TYR A 905 -26.25 12.04 12.94
CA TYR A 905 -25.21 12.03 11.92
C TYR A 905 -25.81 11.72 10.54
N PHE A 906 -25.52 12.53 9.52
CA PHE A 906 -25.92 12.28 8.13
C PHE A 906 -24.71 11.87 7.28
N VAL A 907 -24.84 10.76 6.55
CA VAL A 907 -23.84 10.25 5.59
C VAL A 907 -24.45 10.22 4.19
N SER A 908 -24.78 11.38 3.59
CA SER A 908 -25.08 11.59 2.14
C SER A 908 -25.88 12.87 1.90
N SER A 909 -25.73 13.49 0.72
CA SER A 909 -26.21 14.84 0.39
C SER A 909 -27.52 14.93 -0.41
N ARG A 910 -28.34 13.87 -0.50
CA ARG A 910 -29.68 13.95 -1.14
C ARG A 910 -30.71 13.05 -0.46
N PHE A 911 -31.78 13.65 0.08
CA PHE A 911 -32.94 12.94 0.64
C PHE A 911 -34.27 13.52 0.15
N HIS A 912 -35.32 12.69 0.15
CA HIS A 912 -36.72 13.11 0.09
C HIS A 912 -37.36 12.84 1.45
N VAL A 913 -38.06 13.83 2.01
CA VAL A 913 -38.78 13.74 3.30
C VAL A 913 -40.28 13.80 3.01
N SER A 914 -41.04 12.89 3.60
CA SER A 914 -42.51 12.87 3.54
C SER A 914 -43.08 12.74 4.96
N ILE A 915 -44.12 13.52 5.28
CA ILE A 915 -44.79 13.52 6.58
C ILE A 915 -46.17 12.85 6.42
N VAL A 916 -46.50 11.90 7.30
CA VAL A 916 -47.77 11.14 7.25
C VAL A 916 -48.37 11.06 8.66
N GLN A 917 -49.70 11.11 8.75
CA GLN A 917 -50.47 10.97 9.99
C GLN A 917 -51.27 9.65 9.98
N CYS A 918 -51.24 8.87 11.07
CA CYS A 918 -51.95 7.58 11.20
C CYS A 918 -52.70 7.46 12.55
N PRO A 919 -53.90 6.83 12.61
CA PRO A 919 -54.61 6.52 13.86
C PRO A 919 -54.04 5.29 14.60
N LEU A 920 -54.28 5.21 15.92
CA LEU A 920 -53.57 4.37 16.90
C LEU A 920 -53.76 2.84 16.81
N ALA A 921 -54.44 2.31 15.79
CA ALA A 921 -54.69 0.87 15.68
C ALA A 921 -54.30 0.37 14.28
N HIS A 922 -53.39 -0.61 14.24
CA HIS A 922 -52.84 -1.32 13.07
C HIS A 922 -51.54 -0.76 12.47
N LEU A 923 -50.40 -1.15 13.04
CA LEU A 923 -49.09 -1.11 12.36
C LEU A 923 -48.36 -2.45 12.55
N PRO A 924 -48.18 -3.27 11.50
CA PRO A 924 -47.38 -4.48 11.60
C PRO A 924 -45.88 -4.15 11.45
N TRP A 925 -45.08 -4.59 12.42
CA TRP A 925 -43.62 -4.50 12.36
C TRP A 925 -43.05 -5.23 11.13
N GLY A 926 -42.09 -4.60 10.44
CA GLY A 926 -41.25 -5.27 9.43
C GLY A 926 -41.81 -5.44 8.00
N LYS A 927 -42.82 -4.67 7.56
CA LYS A 927 -43.39 -4.80 6.20
C LYS A 927 -43.08 -3.62 5.23
N PRO A 928 -43.07 -3.86 3.89
CA PRO A 928 -42.80 -2.85 2.88
C PRO A 928 -43.96 -1.84 2.68
N TRP A 929 -43.63 -0.58 2.35
CA TRP A 929 -44.53 0.59 2.23
C TRP A 929 -45.80 0.38 1.39
N ALA A 930 -45.80 -0.53 0.41
CA ALA A 930 -47.01 -0.84 -0.36
C ALA A 930 -48.17 -1.35 0.51
N SER A 931 -47.89 -1.82 1.74
CA SER A 931 -48.89 -2.24 2.72
C SER A 931 -49.45 -1.10 3.62
N PHE A 932 -48.90 0.12 3.52
CA PHE A 932 -49.35 1.28 4.29
C PHE A 932 -50.46 2.09 3.59
N GLU A 933 -50.63 1.95 2.27
CA GLU A 933 -51.70 2.64 1.54
C GLU A 933 -53.10 2.03 1.83
N ASP A 934 -53.16 0.77 2.27
CA ASP A 934 -54.40 0.07 2.62
C ASP A 934 -54.86 0.27 4.09
N SER A 935 -54.10 0.99 4.92
CA SER A 935 -54.36 1.15 6.38
C SER A 935 -54.89 2.53 6.79
N GLY A 936 -55.33 3.37 5.85
CA GLY A 936 -56.06 4.61 6.14
C GLY A 936 -55.18 5.80 6.58
N CYS A 937 -53.86 5.77 6.35
CA CYS A 937 -52.98 6.91 6.61
C CYS A 937 -53.10 8.00 5.53
N SER A 938 -53.28 9.26 5.92
CA SER A 938 -53.44 10.40 4.99
C SER A 938 -52.17 11.25 4.88
N LYS A 939 -51.76 11.59 3.65
CA LYS A 939 -50.65 12.54 3.36
C LYS A 939 -51.06 13.99 3.65
N LEU A 940 -50.30 14.69 4.48
CA LEU A 940 -50.50 16.11 4.77
C LEU A 940 -49.84 16.99 3.70
N SER A 941 -50.60 17.26 2.63
CA SER A 941 -50.39 18.29 1.59
C SER A 941 -49.15 18.20 0.67
N GLN A 942 -49.41 18.30 -0.62
CA GLN A 942 -48.44 18.64 -1.67
C GLN A 942 -48.55 20.14 -1.95
N SER A 943 -47.47 20.91 -1.79
CA SER A 943 -47.35 22.21 -2.48
C SER A 943 -46.31 22.10 -3.59
N LYS A 944 -46.84 21.83 -4.81
CA LYS A 944 -46.25 22.00 -6.15
C LYS A 944 -44.85 21.41 -6.41
N ALA A 945 -44.79 20.08 -6.56
CA ALA A 945 -43.82 19.45 -7.47
C ALA A 945 -44.51 19.21 -8.83
N LYS A 946 -44.06 19.90 -9.89
CA LYS A 946 -44.48 19.61 -11.27
C LYS A 946 -44.00 18.21 -11.66
N LYS A 947 -44.92 17.34 -12.08
CA LYS A 947 -44.64 16.05 -12.72
C LYS A 947 -43.84 16.26 -14.02
N TRP A 948 -42.68 15.63 -14.14
CA TRP A 948 -42.04 15.37 -15.44
C TRP A 948 -42.20 13.88 -15.76
N GLN A 949 -42.88 13.57 -16.87
CA GLN A 949 -42.91 12.23 -17.45
C GLN A 949 -41.72 12.06 -18.38
N VAL A 950 -40.98 10.97 -18.26
CA VAL A 950 -39.98 10.52 -19.25
C VAL A 950 -40.38 9.12 -19.71
N GLN A 951 -40.76 9.00 -20.98
CA GLN A 951 -40.86 7.74 -21.72
C GLN A 951 -39.45 7.22 -22.05
N PRO A 952 -39.25 5.91 -22.21
CA PRO A 952 -37.96 5.34 -22.54
C PRO A 952 -37.72 5.41 -24.04
N CYS A 953 -36.54 5.84 -24.49
CA CYS A 953 -36.08 5.53 -25.84
C CYS A 953 -34.54 5.51 -25.92
N SER A 954 -34.08 4.58 -26.75
CA SER A 954 -32.70 4.34 -27.14
C SER A 954 -32.24 5.35 -28.24
N PRO A 955 -31.04 5.23 -28.83
CA PRO A 955 -30.10 6.33 -28.99
C PRO A 955 -30.19 7.02 -30.36
N GLN A 956 -30.07 8.36 -30.41
CA GLN A 956 -29.29 9.11 -31.42
C GLN A 956 -29.38 10.63 -31.24
N THR A 957 -28.26 11.30 -31.53
CA THR A 957 -28.05 12.73 -31.88
C THR A 957 -28.00 13.80 -30.78
N ARG A 958 -26.87 14.54 -30.80
CA ARG A 958 -26.55 15.77 -30.05
C ARG A 958 -27.48 16.93 -30.43
N SER A 959 -27.90 17.74 -29.45
CA SER A 959 -27.85 19.21 -29.55
C SER A 959 -28.02 19.87 -28.18
N LYS A 960 -27.28 20.97 -27.97
CA LYS A 960 -27.19 21.80 -26.77
C LYS A 960 -28.50 22.52 -26.49
N LEU A 961 -28.85 22.73 -25.21
CA LEU A 961 -29.59 23.93 -24.81
C LEU A 961 -29.17 24.45 -23.43
N ARG A 962 -29.13 25.78 -23.37
CA ARG A 962 -28.47 26.71 -22.45
C ARG A 962 -29.44 27.00 -21.28
N LEU A 963 -28.95 27.03 -20.05
CA LEU A 963 -29.71 27.50 -18.88
C LEU A 963 -29.25 28.93 -18.55
N GLU A 964 -30.12 29.91 -18.75
CA GLU A 964 -29.98 31.27 -18.24
C GLU A 964 -30.47 31.33 -16.79
N MET A 965 -29.65 31.95 -15.93
CA MET A 965 -30.02 32.32 -14.56
C MET A 965 -30.74 33.66 -14.60
N LEU A 966 -31.94 33.72 -14.01
CA LEU A 966 -32.58 34.97 -13.63
C LEU A 966 -32.58 35.09 -12.11
N ALA A 967 -31.89 36.13 -11.64
CA ALA A 967 -31.79 36.57 -10.25
C ALA A 967 -33.10 37.25 -9.80
N ILE A 968 -33.45 37.10 -8.53
CA ILE A 968 -34.39 37.98 -7.82
C ILE A 968 -33.74 38.34 -6.48
N SER A 969 -33.60 39.65 -6.23
CA SER A 969 -33.02 40.25 -5.02
C SER A 969 -34.01 40.26 -3.84
N PRO A 970 -33.52 40.40 -2.59
CA PRO A 970 -34.35 40.68 -1.43
C PRO A 970 -34.24 42.17 -1.01
N GLU A 971 -35.37 42.87 -0.90
CA GLU A 971 -35.45 44.13 -0.17
C GLU A 971 -36.09 43.94 1.22
N ALA A 972 -35.33 44.40 2.22
CA ALA A 972 -35.73 45.11 3.44
C ALA A 972 -36.78 44.50 4.41
N ASN A 973 -36.34 44.12 5.61
CA ASN A 973 -36.33 45.04 6.77
C ASN A 973 -35.62 44.41 7.97
N GLY A 974 -34.94 45.25 8.74
CA GLY A 974 -33.89 44.86 9.69
C GLY A 974 -34.37 44.49 11.09
N PHE A 975 -33.46 43.88 11.85
CA PHE A 975 -33.16 44.18 13.25
C PHE A 975 -31.78 43.59 13.57
N ALA A 976 -30.90 44.41 14.12
CA ALA A 976 -29.57 44.05 14.58
C ALA A 976 -29.57 43.89 16.11
N ILE A 977 -28.96 42.82 16.64
CA ILE A 977 -28.44 42.68 18.01
C ILE A 977 -27.20 41.76 17.95
N PRO A 978 -26.09 42.06 18.66
CA PRO A 978 -24.77 41.49 18.42
C PRO A 978 -24.55 40.11 19.04
N ILE A 979 -23.64 39.34 18.45
CA ILE A 979 -23.19 38.04 18.92
C ILE A 979 -21.99 38.25 19.87
N THR A 980 -22.13 37.75 21.10
CA THR A 980 -21.04 37.16 21.90
C THR A 980 -21.08 35.66 21.71
#